data_AF-A0A2U7PE72-F1
#
_entry.id   AF-A0A2U7PE72-F1
#
_cell.length_a   1.000
_cell.length_b   1.000
_cell.length_c   1.000
_cell.angle_alpha   90.00
_cell.angle_beta   90.00
_cell.angle_gamma   90.00
#
_symmetry.space_group_name_H-M   'P 1'
#
loop_
_entity.id
_entity.type
_entity.pdbx_description
1 polymer ?
#
loop_
_entity_poly.entity_id
_entity_poly.type
_entity_poly.pdbx_seq_one_letter_code
_entity_poly.pdbx_strand_id
1 'polypeptide(L)'
;MAEINNNSNVEKKESLTIQNDSFTLGSLKNGAEISKLYEDVQKDISEKKGKVLFFVGGKKELESGKSAEEVIDNIKNFRALAEKNGIKFVPGTILGFSPTEKNKNNEVKKVNDFIKNNFQYFVDYHDIYSKHGSEAAPMLEQTVNSEKEKKFKEISQSKEAKAEMIAGVNKSELEQTIQNLKNSIDSFKKTKDTVFEGTEMTVEQKEITEKIISEREKIISELESILKELENIKNESEVKNKELNVYDSKNKNGGNLDESLKTRVENLQKRIQELVDRQDTLLKEFRSLSRGVKLNDKLSEKEINEMQEITYEDFLKKPKSERLKFVTVGNISSEDILSGKTKDVEINFSYNEKLNYQLGRDLEAGQILPEEVREVTVDGKVYSRDSRVDGEFFDKDGKMLNIKDGTKISITKVISKEDLEKNYTSKLSKDTSKYEKKSDKEIALEAEKRGVPKEVAVKMYSKGQSEIKDDSTRTAALEESFTDLDRKKGEYAEDTNKKAVDSDGKFSLDFLAYLFGGNFNLFEFIAKLFGFKGSEIKKSEKLVESYDHHGDLDLSKYIDSNITKEDVERIRQTKRFQPNSEDTVKLFQISAKVAGFPESWASNSNLHYILGRESGGKVGILNYTLKGVSTDRFRKLAMSSSSKNPVGAKSTASGLGQLLLSNVDKYYPSGRKGIGDPVEEAVGFMKYIADRYGNPDVARSVYGKTGSYVHPKKGKQYKGFKEGY
;
A
#
# COMPACT_ATOMS: atom_id res chain seq x y z
N MET A 1 -20.51 64.44 11.31
CA MET A 1 -20.77 64.81 9.90
C MET A 1 -19.67 64.16 9.09
N ALA A 2 -19.98 63.00 8.50
CA ALA A 2 -20.64 62.91 7.19
C ALA A 2 -19.59 63.20 6.11
N GLU A 3 -19.13 62.16 5.40
CA GLU A 3 -19.64 61.76 4.06
C GLU A 3 -18.84 62.52 2.98
N ILE A 4 -18.48 62.06 1.80
CA ILE A 4 -18.87 60.97 0.89
C ILE A 4 -17.73 60.98 -0.17
N ASN A 5 -17.11 59.85 -0.51
CA ASN A 5 -17.47 58.94 -1.61
C ASN A 5 -17.30 59.49 -3.05
N ASN A 6 -16.43 58.78 -3.78
CA ASN A 6 -16.70 58.08 -5.05
C ASN A 6 -16.40 58.69 -6.44
N ASN A 7 -15.68 57.84 -7.20
CA ASN A 7 -15.90 57.40 -8.60
C ASN A 7 -15.51 58.38 -9.72
N SER A 8 -15.01 57.99 -10.90
CA SER A 8 -14.95 56.71 -11.65
C SER A 8 -14.00 56.96 -12.87
N ASN A 9 -13.30 56.00 -13.49
CA ASN A 9 -13.80 54.85 -14.22
C ASN A 9 -12.72 53.75 -14.26
N VAL A 10 -12.94 52.69 -13.48
CA VAL A 10 -12.40 51.36 -13.78
C VAL A 10 -13.40 50.75 -14.76
N GLU A 11 -13.01 50.60 -16.02
CA GLU A 11 -13.74 49.70 -16.92
C GLU A 11 -13.58 48.27 -16.38
N LYS A 12 -14.68 47.73 -15.84
CA LYS A 12 -14.87 46.30 -15.62
C LYS A 12 -14.47 45.53 -16.87
N LYS A 13 -13.48 44.64 -16.76
CA LYS A 13 -13.38 43.51 -17.70
C LYS A 13 -14.15 42.35 -17.10
N GLU A 14 -15.36 42.18 -17.59
CA GLU A 14 -16.24 41.05 -17.30
C GLU A 14 -15.54 39.71 -17.60
N SER A 15 -15.83 38.71 -16.78
CA SER A 15 -15.51 37.31 -17.04
C SER A 15 -16.39 36.80 -18.18
N LEU A 16 -15.79 36.40 -19.29
CA LEU A 16 -16.49 35.66 -20.33
C LEU A 16 -16.72 34.21 -19.87
N THR A 17 -17.97 33.87 -19.57
CA THR A 17 -18.45 32.50 -19.44
C THR A 17 -18.60 31.93 -20.85
N ILE A 18 -17.78 30.95 -21.25
CA ILE A 18 -17.91 30.29 -22.55
C ILE A 18 -18.93 29.15 -22.40
N GLN A 19 -20.16 29.37 -22.87
CA GLN A 19 -21.10 28.30 -23.20
C GLN A 19 -20.70 27.67 -24.54
N ASN A 20 -20.57 26.35 -24.53
CA ASN A 20 -20.50 25.29 -25.56
C ASN A 20 -20.43 25.52 -27.10
N ASP A 21 -20.31 26.71 -27.69
CA ASP A 21 -20.38 26.89 -29.16
C ASP A 21 -19.20 27.66 -29.82
N SER A 22 -18.03 27.78 -29.20
CA SER A 22 -17.05 28.84 -29.56
C SER A 22 -15.90 28.45 -30.51
N PHE A 23 -16.15 27.86 -31.68
CA PHE A 23 -15.14 27.77 -32.74
C PHE A 23 -15.67 28.35 -34.06
N THR A 24 -15.08 29.44 -34.55
CA THR A 24 -15.23 29.81 -35.96
C THR A 24 -14.15 29.11 -36.75
N LEU A 25 -14.54 28.09 -37.51
CA LEU A 25 -13.69 27.41 -38.48
C LEU A 25 -13.58 28.33 -39.72
N GLY A 26 -12.71 29.33 -39.62
CA GLY A 26 -12.39 30.25 -40.69
C GLY A 26 -10.92 30.10 -41.07
N SER A 27 -10.68 29.67 -42.31
CA SER A 27 -9.42 29.73 -43.06
C SER A 27 -8.29 28.74 -42.73
N LEU A 28 -8.56 27.43 -42.81
CA LEU A 28 -7.54 26.47 -43.26
C LEU A 28 -7.47 26.50 -44.80
N LYS A 29 -6.90 27.57 -45.37
CA LYS A 29 -6.60 27.64 -46.82
C LYS A 29 -5.11 27.40 -47.02
N ASN A 30 -4.76 26.16 -47.34
CA ASN A 30 -3.41 25.84 -47.79
C ASN A 30 -3.11 26.66 -49.07
N GLY A 31 -2.15 27.59 -49.00
CA GLY A 31 -1.79 28.47 -50.12
C GLY A 31 -2.50 29.83 -50.17
N ALA A 32 -2.81 30.47 -49.04
CA ALA A 32 -3.11 31.91 -49.00
C ALA A 32 -1.85 32.74 -48.65
N GLU A 33 -1.74 33.95 -49.20
CA GLU A 33 -0.71 34.92 -48.78
C GLU A 33 -1.03 35.46 -47.38
N ILE A 34 -0.01 35.67 -46.55
CA ILE A 34 -0.17 36.14 -45.17
C ILE A 34 -0.89 37.50 -45.12
N SER A 35 -0.65 38.37 -46.10
CA SER A 35 -1.29 39.68 -46.25
C SER A 35 -2.82 39.59 -46.39
N LYS A 36 -3.36 38.61 -47.12
CA LYS A 36 -4.82 38.44 -47.23
C LYS A 36 -5.45 37.89 -45.95
N LEU A 37 -4.75 36.98 -45.27
CA LEU A 37 -5.19 36.47 -43.97
C LEU A 37 -5.17 37.57 -42.90
N TYR A 38 -4.27 38.55 -43.03
CA TYR A 38 -4.20 39.73 -42.18
C TYR A 38 -5.47 40.61 -42.30
N GLU A 39 -5.92 40.88 -43.54
CA GLU A 39 -7.14 41.66 -43.81
C GLU A 39 -8.42 40.96 -43.32
N ASP A 40 -8.50 39.63 -43.49
CA ASP A 40 -9.65 38.82 -43.06
C ASP A 40 -9.77 38.71 -41.53
N VAL A 41 -8.64 38.75 -40.81
CA VAL A 41 -8.67 38.81 -39.34
C VAL A 41 -9.00 40.21 -38.85
N GLN A 42 -8.58 41.27 -39.56
CA GLN A 42 -8.92 42.64 -39.19
C GLN A 42 -10.40 42.97 -39.35
N LYS A 43 -11.08 42.42 -40.37
CA LYS A 43 -12.52 42.66 -40.61
C LYS A 43 -13.44 42.05 -39.55
N ASP A 44 -13.10 40.88 -39.00
CA ASP A 44 -13.98 40.10 -38.09
C ASP A 44 -13.40 39.96 -36.67
N ILE A 45 -12.58 40.92 -36.24
CA ILE A 45 -11.79 40.78 -35.01
C ILE A 45 -12.66 40.66 -33.75
N SER A 46 -13.85 41.27 -33.75
CA SER A 46 -14.83 41.21 -32.65
C SER A 46 -15.40 39.81 -32.46
N GLU A 47 -15.65 39.07 -33.54
CA GLU A 47 -16.19 37.71 -33.51
C GLU A 47 -15.13 36.64 -33.19
N LYS A 48 -13.84 37.00 -33.31
CA LYS A 48 -12.70 36.09 -33.15
C LYS A 48 -11.97 36.25 -31.81
N LYS A 49 -12.31 37.27 -31.01
CA LYS A 49 -11.73 37.55 -29.69
C LYS A 49 -11.94 36.38 -28.71
N GLY A 50 -10.88 35.92 -28.05
CA GLY A 50 -10.91 34.77 -27.14
C GLY A 50 -10.81 33.40 -27.82
N LYS A 51 -10.83 33.36 -29.16
CA LYS A 51 -10.70 32.11 -29.94
C LYS A 51 -9.25 31.76 -30.27
N VAL A 52 -9.01 30.53 -30.72
CA VAL A 52 -7.70 30.04 -31.20
C VAL A 52 -7.67 30.08 -32.73
N LEU A 53 -6.67 30.72 -33.29
CA LEU A 53 -6.42 30.80 -34.73
C LEU A 53 -5.29 29.83 -35.12
N PHE A 54 -5.62 28.85 -35.96
CA PHE A 54 -4.64 27.98 -36.61
C PHE A 54 -4.22 28.61 -37.94
N PHE A 55 -2.92 28.80 -38.11
CA PHE A 55 -2.37 29.50 -39.26
C PHE A 55 -1.40 28.59 -40.03
N VAL A 56 -1.68 28.38 -41.32
CA VAL A 56 -0.75 27.72 -42.25
C VAL A 56 -0.68 28.57 -43.52
N GLY A 57 0.34 29.43 -43.60
CA GLY A 57 0.55 30.37 -44.70
C GLY A 57 2.04 30.61 -44.95
N GLY A 58 2.39 31.32 -46.02
CA GLY A 58 3.79 31.57 -46.42
C GLY A 58 4.24 30.78 -47.65
N LYS A 59 3.54 29.70 -48.04
CA LYS A 59 3.91 28.91 -49.23
C LYS A 59 3.85 29.74 -50.52
N LYS A 60 2.78 30.51 -50.74
CA LYS A 60 2.65 31.36 -51.92
C LYS A 60 3.65 32.51 -51.96
N GLU A 61 4.03 33.03 -50.79
CA GLU A 61 5.04 34.09 -50.70
C GLU A 61 6.42 33.55 -51.10
N LEU A 62 6.79 32.36 -50.64
CA LEU A 62 7.99 31.66 -51.09
C LEU A 62 7.90 31.27 -52.58
N GLU A 63 6.71 30.95 -53.08
CA GLU A 63 6.48 30.66 -54.51
C GLU A 63 6.66 31.89 -55.40
N SER A 64 6.24 33.07 -54.91
CA SER A 64 6.41 34.38 -55.56
C SER A 64 7.82 34.97 -55.47
N GLY A 65 8.75 34.29 -54.77
CA GLY A 65 10.15 34.68 -54.69
C GLY A 65 10.56 35.49 -53.45
N LYS A 66 9.71 35.60 -52.42
CA LYS A 66 10.11 36.20 -51.13
C LYS A 66 11.05 35.29 -50.35
N SER A 67 11.95 35.87 -49.55
CA SER A 67 12.88 35.11 -48.71
C SER A 67 12.19 34.53 -47.46
N ALA A 68 12.81 33.52 -46.84
CA ALA A 68 12.34 32.97 -45.57
C ALA A 68 12.27 34.03 -44.47
N GLU A 69 13.22 34.98 -44.45
CA GLU A 69 13.26 36.06 -43.47
C GLU A 69 12.04 36.99 -43.60
N GLU A 70 11.64 37.34 -44.83
CA GLU A 70 10.43 38.13 -45.09
C GLU A 70 9.16 37.39 -44.64
N VAL A 71 9.09 36.08 -44.89
CA VAL A 71 7.95 35.26 -44.46
C VAL A 71 7.90 35.11 -42.94
N ILE A 72 9.06 34.93 -42.29
CA ILE A 72 9.18 34.86 -40.83
C ILE A 72 8.71 36.17 -40.19
N ASP A 73 9.11 37.31 -40.74
CA ASP A 73 8.70 38.62 -40.20
C ASP A 73 7.19 38.86 -40.39
N ASN A 74 6.61 38.40 -41.50
CA ASN A 74 5.15 38.39 -41.67
C ASN A 74 4.45 37.51 -40.61
N ILE A 75 4.98 36.35 -40.29
CA ILE A 75 4.44 35.46 -39.23
C ILE A 75 4.52 36.15 -37.86
N LYS A 76 5.64 36.80 -37.53
CA LYS A 76 5.79 37.54 -36.27
C LYS A 76 4.81 38.71 -36.17
N ASN A 77 4.67 39.48 -37.24
CA ASN A 77 3.76 40.62 -37.29
C ASN A 77 2.30 40.17 -37.14
N PHE A 78 1.93 39.07 -37.78
CA PHE A 78 0.59 38.54 -37.68
C PHE A 78 0.28 37.97 -36.28
N ARG A 79 1.24 37.28 -35.67
CA ARG A 79 1.16 36.84 -34.28
C ARG A 79 0.94 38.03 -33.34
N ALA A 80 1.75 39.08 -33.48
CA ALA A 80 1.65 40.27 -32.62
C ALA A 80 0.26 40.94 -32.75
N LEU A 81 -0.30 41.00 -33.95
CA LEU A 81 -1.65 41.51 -34.17
C LEU A 81 -2.71 40.61 -33.51
N ALA A 82 -2.64 39.29 -33.70
CA ALA A 82 -3.59 38.34 -33.12
C ALA A 82 -3.58 38.42 -31.58
N GLU A 83 -2.39 38.41 -30.98
CA GLU A 83 -2.21 38.53 -29.53
C GLU A 83 -2.72 39.87 -28.99
N LYS A 84 -2.44 40.99 -29.70
CA LYS A 84 -2.97 42.33 -29.34
C LYS A 84 -4.49 42.37 -29.29
N ASN A 85 -5.16 41.55 -30.09
CA ASN A 85 -6.61 41.46 -30.16
C ASN A 85 -7.21 40.30 -29.34
N GLY A 86 -6.42 39.66 -28.48
CA GLY A 86 -6.90 38.60 -27.58
C GLY A 86 -7.22 37.28 -28.30
N ILE A 87 -6.60 37.03 -29.45
CA ILE A 87 -6.73 35.80 -30.24
C ILE A 87 -5.48 34.94 -29.99
N LYS A 88 -5.64 33.66 -29.64
CA LYS A 88 -4.50 32.75 -29.46
C LYS A 88 -3.99 32.27 -30.81
N PHE A 89 -2.73 32.54 -31.14
CA PHE A 89 -2.14 32.21 -32.45
C PHE A 89 -1.33 30.90 -32.42
N VAL A 90 -1.61 29.98 -33.36
CA VAL A 90 -0.90 28.70 -33.51
C VAL A 90 -0.46 28.50 -34.97
N PRO A 91 0.83 28.62 -35.31
CA PRO A 91 1.31 28.40 -36.67
C PRO A 91 1.48 26.91 -36.99
N GLY A 92 1.49 26.57 -38.29
CA GLY A 92 1.83 25.25 -38.79
C GLY A 92 2.95 25.27 -39.83
N THR A 93 3.63 24.14 -39.98
CA THR A 93 4.76 23.99 -40.91
C THR A 93 4.29 24.02 -42.37
N ILE A 94 5.13 24.56 -43.26
CA ILE A 94 4.87 24.76 -44.69
C ILE A 94 5.40 23.56 -45.49
N LEU A 95 4.54 22.90 -46.27
CA LEU A 95 4.96 21.79 -47.15
C LEU A 95 5.92 22.26 -48.25
N GLY A 96 6.97 21.48 -48.49
CA GLY A 96 7.96 21.72 -49.55
C GLY A 96 7.39 21.81 -50.98
N PHE A 97 8.25 22.29 -51.87
CA PHE A 97 8.08 22.33 -53.33
C PHE A 97 8.68 21.08 -53.98
N SER A 98 8.59 20.98 -55.31
CA SER A 98 9.20 19.88 -56.07
C SER A 98 10.68 19.69 -55.67
N PRO A 99 11.20 18.45 -55.58
CA PRO A 99 12.61 18.19 -55.28
C PRO A 99 13.62 18.92 -56.20
N THR A 100 13.17 19.32 -57.39
CA THR A 100 13.94 20.10 -58.37
C THR A 100 14.09 21.58 -57.98
N GLU A 101 13.25 22.10 -57.07
CA GLU A 101 13.26 23.49 -56.62
C GLU A 101 14.08 23.66 -55.31
N LYS A 102 15.34 23.22 -55.33
CA LYS A 102 16.23 23.16 -54.15
C LYS A 102 16.31 24.48 -53.38
N ASN A 103 16.39 25.62 -54.07
CA ASN A 103 16.49 26.93 -53.43
C ASN A 103 15.21 27.27 -52.63
N LYS A 104 14.02 27.03 -53.20
CA LYS A 104 12.75 27.25 -52.47
C LYS A 104 12.58 26.29 -51.30
N ASN A 105 13.02 25.04 -51.45
CA ASN A 105 12.98 24.07 -50.36
C ASN A 105 13.91 24.40 -49.19
N ASN A 106 15.06 25.04 -49.46
CA ASN A 106 15.92 25.57 -48.41
C ASN A 106 15.24 26.72 -47.64
N GLU A 107 14.54 27.60 -48.33
CA GLU A 107 13.77 28.69 -47.68
C GLU A 107 12.60 28.12 -46.85
N VAL A 108 11.86 27.14 -47.36
CA VAL A 108 10.82 26.42 -46.58
C VAL A 108 11.40 25.82 -45.30
N LYS A 109 12.58 25.20 -45.37
CA LYS A 109 13.24 24.61 -44.22
C LYS A 109 13.54 25.67 -43.15
N LYS A 110 14.09 26.82 -43.53
CA LYS A 110 14.36 27.94 -42.59
C LYS A 110 13.09 28.41 -41.88
N VAL A 111 11.98 28.59 -42.62
CA VAL A 111 10.70 29.00 -42.02
C VAL A 111 10.17 27.94 -41.05
N ASN A 112 10.27 26.66 -41.41
CA ASN A 112 9.82 25.56 -40.54
C ASN A 112 10.67 25.41 -39.28
N ASP A 113 11.99 25.54 -39.40
CA ASP A 113 12.91 25.52 -38.25
C ASP A 113 12.61 26.70 -37.32
N PHE A 114 12.33 27.90 -37.86
CA PHE A 114 11.86 29.03 -37.06
C PHE A 114 10.58 28.69 -36.30
N ILE A 115 9.56 28.14 -36.96
CA ILE A 115 8.28 27.78 -36.32
C ILE A 115 8.50 26.78 -35.18
N LYS A 116 9.24 25.70 -35.45
CA LYS A 116 9.51 24.63 -34.47
C LYS A 116 10.27 25.13 -33.25
N ASN A 117 11.18 26.08 -33.44
CA ASN A 117 12.03 26.59 -32.36
C ASN A 117 11.40 27.75 -31.57
N ASN A 118 10.44 28.48 -32.14
CA ASN A 118 9.91 29.73 -31.56
C ASN A 118 8.46 29.65 -31.08
N PHE A 119 7.74 28.56 -31.38
CA PHE A 119 6.36 28.36 -30.95
C PHE A 119 6.22 27.10 -30.10
N GLN A 120 5.75 27.27 -28.87
CA GLN A 120 5.51 26.16 -27.93
C GLN A 120 4.43 25.20 -28.44
N TYR A 121 3.43 25.73 -29.15
CA TYR A 121 2.38 24.97 -29.79
C TYR A 121 2.39 25.32 -31.28
N PHE A 122 2.60 24.32 -32.13
CA PHE A 122 2.55 24.44 -33.59
C PHE A 122 1.99 23.15 -34.20
N VAL A 123 1.54 23.22 -35.45
CA VAL A 123 1.05 22.06 -36.21
C VAL A 123 2.13 21.57 -37.16
N ASP A 124 2.64 20.34 -37.00
CA ASP A 124 3.60 19.77 -37.96
C ASP A 124 2.88 19.11 -39.14
N TYR A 125 2.67 19.90 -40.19
CA TYR A 125 1.97 19.47 -41.39
C TYR A 125 2.73 18.39 -42.20
N HIS A 126 4.05 18.24 -42.01
CA HIS A 126 4.84 17.22 -42.70
C HIS A 126 4.58 15.82 -42.15
N ASP A 127 4.45 15.70 -40.84
CA ASP A 127 4.13 14.42 -40.18
C ASP A 127 2.71 13.97 -40.48
N ILE A 128 1.79 14.93 -40.68
CA ILE A 128 0.40 14.65 -41.03
C ILE A 128 0.29 14.23 -42.51
N TYR A 129 0.96 14.95 -43.41
CA TYR A 129 0.93 14.65 -44.84
C TYR A 129 1.67 13.34 -45.18
N SER A 130 2.75 13.00 -44.47
CA SER A 130 3.50 11.75 -44.68
C SER A 130 2.70 10.50 -44.31
N LYS A 131 1.74 10.62 -43.38
CA LYS A 131 0.89 9.52 -42.90
C LYS A 131 -0.41 9.37 -43.69
N HIS A 132 -0.94 10.45 -44.26
CA HIS A 132 -2.31 10.48 -44.80
C HIS A 132 -2.44 11.07 -46.22
N GLY A 133 -1.35 11.49 -46.87
CA GLY A 133 -1.35 11.95 -48.26
C GLY A 133 -2.37 13.07 -48.53
N SER A 134 -3.11 12.99 -49.64
CA SER A 134 -4.12 13.97 -50.06
C SER A 134 -5.39 14.01 -49.19
N GLU A 135 -5.60 13.02 -48.31
CA GLU A 135 -6.74 12.95 -47.38
C GLU A 135 -6.47 13.69 -46.06
N ALA A 136 -5.27 14.26 -45.89
CA ALA A 136 -4.86 14.98 -44.69
C ALA A 136 -5.72 16.22 -44.37
N ALA A 137 -6.23 16.93 -45.39
CA ALA A 137 -6.97 18.19 -45.20
C ALA A 137 -8.38 17.99 -44.59
N PRO A 138 -9.23 17.06 -45.06
CA PRO A 138 -10.52 16.77 -44.43
C PRO A 138 -10.42 16.10 -43.04
N MET A 139 -9.40 15.27 -42.78
CA MET A 139 -9.25 14.58 -41.48
C MET A 139 -8.79 15.51 -40.34
N LEU A 140 -8.13 16.63 -40.67
CA LEU A 140 -7.72 17.67 -39.72
C LEU A 140 -8.92 18.42 -39.10
N GLU A 141 -10.05 18.52 -39.82
CA GLU A 141 -11.29 19.12 -39.31
C GLU A 141 -11.97 18.25 -38.23
N GLN A 142 -11.90 16.92 -38.36
CA GLN A 142 -12.52 15.98 -37.41
C GLN A 142 -11.62 15.62 -36.21
N THR A 143 -10.30 15.51 -36.41
CA THR A 143 -9.38 15.02 -35.35
C THR A 143 -9.14 16.07 -34.24
N VAL A 144 -9.27 17.36 -34.58
CA VAL A 144 -9.12 18.46 -33.60
C VAL A 144 -10.29 18.50 -32.61
N ASN A 145 -11.47 17.98 -32.97
CA ASN A 145 -12.63 17.91 -32.08
C ASN A 145 -12.53 16.76 -31.06
N SER A 146 -12.05 15.57 -31.43
CA SER A 146 -12.10 14.39 -30.54
C SER A 146 -10.93 14.29 -29.56
N GLU A 147 -9.71 14.71 -29.92
CA GLU A 147 -8.56 14.62 -29.00
C GLU A 147 -8.46 15.80 -28.02
N LYS A 148 -9.03 16.97 -28.34
CA LYS A 148 -9.01 18.14 -27.45
C LYS A 148 -10.08 18.11 -26.37
N GLU A 149 -11.30 17.67 -26.66
CA GLU A 149 -12.29 17.46 -25.59
C GLU A 149 -11.79 16.42 -24.58
N LYS A 150 -11.11 15.37 -25.06
CA LYS A 150 -10.55 14.32 -24.21
C LYS A 150 -9.38 14.82 -23.37
N LYS A 151 -8.36 15.45 -23.97
CA LYS A 151 -7.21 15.97 -23.20
C LYS A 151 -7.55 17.16 -22.30
N PHE A 152 -8.47 18.04 -22.68
CA PHE A 152 -8.83 19.20 -21.86
C PHE A 152 -9.83 18.84 -20.74
N LYS A 153 -10.79 17.94 -20.97
CA LYS A 153 -11.55 17.31 -19.87
C LYS A 153 -10.63 16.51 -18.96
N GLU A 154 -9.69 15.71 -19.49
CA GLU A 154 -8.72 14.98 -18.67
C GLU A 154 -7.80 15.91 -17.86
N ILE A 155 -7.40 17.07 -18.38
CA ILE A 155 -6.54 18.02 -17.66
C ILE A 155 -7.32 18.84 -16.63
N SER A 156 -8.52 19.34 -16.94
CA SER A 156 -9.36 20.05 -15.97
C SER A 156 -9.94 19.12 -14.92
N GLN A 157 -10.47 17.96 -15.31
CA GLN A 157 -10.91 16.92 -14.37
C GLN A 157 -9.73 16.34 -13.58
N SER A 158 -8.53 16.17 -14.14
CA SER A 158 -7.39 15.70 -13.32
C SER A 158 -6.79 16.78 -12.42
N LYS A 159 -7.01 18.07 -12.67
CA LYS A 159 -6.54 19.15 -11.79
C LYS A 159 -7.56 19.48 -10.71
N GLU A 160 -8.85 19.54 -11.03
CA GLU A 160 -9.93 19.65 -10.05
C GLU A 160 -10.04 18.36 -9.22
N ALA A 161 -9.94 17.17 -9.82
CA ALA A 161 -9.86 15.91 -9.06
C ALA A 161 -8.54 15.75 -8.30
N LYS A 162 -7.45 16.43 -8.66
CA LYS A 162 -6.23 16.45 -7.82
C LYS A 162 -6.39 17.39 -6.62
N ALA A 163 -7.00 18.56 -6.78
CA ALA A 163 -7.32 19.45 -5.67
C ALA A 163 -8.37 18.80 -4.72
N GLU A 164 -9.38 18.12 -5.28
CA GLU A 164 -10.34 17.31 -4.52
C GLU A 164 -9.71 16.02 -3.94
N MET A 165 -8.75 15.36 -4.61
CA MET A 165 -8.02 14.20 -4.04
C MET A 165 -7.07 14.60 -2.91
N ILE A 166 -6.44 15.78 -2.97
CA ILE A 166 -5.48 16.23 -1.97
C ILE A 166 -6.20 16.78 -0.72
N ALA A 167 -7.38 17.40 -0.87
CA ALA A 167 -8.12 18.00 0.26
C ALA A 167 -9.38 17.21 0.69
N GLY A 168 -10.02 16.46 -0.20
CA GLY A 168 -11.28 15.75 0.05
C GLY A 168 -11.11 14.37 0.69
N VAL A 169 -9.92 13.76 0.62
CA VAL A 169 -9.73 12.36 1.03
C VAL A 169 -9.78 12.15 2.55
N ASN A 170 -9.60 13.18 3.39
CA ASN A 170 -9.63 13.02 4.85
C ASN A 170 -10.56 13.98 5.61
N LYS A 171 -11.24 14.95 4.95
CA LYS A 171 -12.06 15.93 5.69
C LYS A 171 -13.28 15.27 6.35
N SER A 172 -14.10 14.59 5.55
CA SER A 172 -15.31 13.93 6.06
C SER A 172 -14.99 12.82 7.06
N GLU A 173 -13.91 12.07 6.82
CA GLU A 173 -13.45 11.03 7.76
C GLU A 173 -12.91 11.61 9.07
N LEU A 174 -12.18 12.73 9.02
CA LEU A 174 -11.68 13.42 10.21
C LEU A 174 -12.81 14.09 10.99
N GLU A 175 -13.77 14.72 10.31
CA GLU A 175 -14.99 15.25 10.94
C GLU A 175 -15.77 14.14 11.65
N GLN A 176 -15.94 13.00 10.99
CA GLN A 176 -16.57 11.83 11.59
C GLN A 176 -15.74 11.31 12.77
N THR A 177 -14.42 11.28 12.66
CA THR A 177 -13.51 10.85 13.75
C THR A 177 -13.59 11.78 14.94
N ILE A 178 -13.53 13.10 14.73
CA ILE A 178 -13.69 14.12 15.77
C ILE A 178 -15.06 13.99 16.42
N GLN A 179 -16.12 13.84 15.64
CA GLN A 179 -17.47 13.69 16.19
C GLN A 179 -17.61 12.39 16.99
N ASN A 180 -17.06 11.28 16.50
CA ASN A 180 -17.03 10.01 17.22
C ASN A 180 -16.23 10.14 18.53
N LEU A 181 -15.09 10.84 18.52
CA LEU A 181 -14.28 11.09 19.71
C LEU A 181 -14.98 12.01 20.71
N LYS A 182 -15.68 13.06 20.26
CA LYS A 182 -16.52 13.92 21.12
C LYS A 182 -17.62 13.11 21.78
N ASN A 183 -18.38 12.36 20.98
CA ASN A 183 -19.41 11.46 21.48
C ASN A 183 -18.83 10.43 22.46
N SER A 184 -17.61 9.94 22.19
CA SER A 184 -16.88 9.03 23.08
C SER A 184 -16.47 9.69 24.39
N ILE A 185 -15.99 10.96 24.39
CA ILE A 185 -15.71 11.73 25.61
C ILE A 185 -16.99 12.03 26.39
N ASP A 186 -18.07 12.42 25.73
CA ASP A 186 -19.34 12.70 26.39
C ASP A 186 -19.94 11.45 26.99
N SER A 187 -19.85 10.32 26.27
CA SER A 187 -20.15 9.01 26.83
C SER A 187 -19.27 8.76 28.04
N PHE A 188 -17.95 8.88 27.90
CA PHE A 188 -16.97 8.65 28.97
C PHE A 188 -17.26 9.47 30.24
N LYS A 189 -17.58 10.76 30.10
CA LYS A 189 -17.94 11.64 31.22
C LYS A 189 -19.20 11.19 31.94
N LYS A 190 -20.15 10.58 31.22
CA LYS A 190 -21.37 9.98 31.80
C LYS A 190 -21.07 8.60 32.39
N THR A 191 -20.30 7.76 31.69
CA THR A 191 -20.00 6.40 32.13
C THR A 191 -19.01 6.37 33.27
N LYS A 192 -18.21 7.42 33.52
CA LYS A 192 -17.24 7.39 34.64
C LYS A 192 -17.92 7.16 35.98
N ASP A 193 -19.12 7.71 36.18
CA ASP A 193 -19.85 7.53 37.43
C ASP A 193 -20.44 6.10 37.53
N THR A 194 -20.80 5.51 36.38
CA THR A 194 -21.30 4.12 36.26
C THR A 194 -20.19 3.06 36.32
N VAL A 195 -19.01 3.34 35.78
CA VAL A 195 -17.89 2.40 35.68
C VAL A 195 -17.29 2.10 37.07
N PHE A 196 -17.47 3.01 38.02
CA PHE A 196 -17.10 2.85 39.42
C PHE A 196 -18.32 2.61 40.33
N GLU A 197 -19.51 2.28 39.78
CA GLU A 197 -20.73 2.09 40.57
C GLU A 197 -20.53 1.07 41.72
N GLY A 198 -20.73 1.54 42.95
CA GLY A 198 -20.57 0.76 44.18
C GLY A 198 -19.30 1.07 45.00
N THR A 199 -18.37 1.84 44.45
CA THR A 199 -17.13 2.26 45.14
C THR A 199 -16.77 3.70 44.79
N GLU A 200 -16.55 4.56 45.80
CA GLU A 200 -16.00 5.89 45.55
C GLU A 200 -14.60 5.76 44.94
N MET A 201 -14.30 6.55 43.90
CA MET A 201 -12.96 6.67 43.36
C MET A 201 -11.99 7.12 44.47
N THR A 202 -10.80 6.55 44.50
CA THR A 202 -9.71 7.10 45.32
C THR A 202 -9.31 8.48 44.80
N VAL A 203 -8.66 9.28 45.65
CA VAL A 203 -8.13 10.60 45.25
C VAL A 203 -7.22 10.47 44.03
N GLU A 204 -6.34 9.46 44.02
CA GLU A 204 -5.45 9.17 42.89
C GLU A 204 -6.22 8.78 41.62
N GLN A 205 -7.24 7.92 41.72
CA GLN A 205 -8.07 7.55 40.55
C GLN A 205 -8.82 8.75 39.99
N LYS A 206 -9.29 9.67 40.85
CA LYS A 206 -9.96 10.89 40.44
C LYS A 206 -9.00 11.83 39.71
N GLU A 207 -7.81 12.07 40.25
CA GLU A 207 -6.78 12.89 39.62
C GLU A 207 -6.35 12.34 38.26
N ILE A 208 -6.12 11.02 38.14
CA ILE A 208 -5.76 10.39 36.87
C ILE A 208 -6.93 10.46 35.88
N THR A 209 -8.17 10.24 36.34
CA THR A 209 -9.36 10.33 35.48
C THR A 209 -9.53 11.75 34.92
N GLU A 210 -9.39 12.78 35.76
CA GLU A 210 -9.45 14.18 35.32
C GLU A 210 -8.32 14.52 34.35
N LYS A 211 -7.10 14.02 34.59
CA LYS A 211 -5.97 14.15 33.65
C LYS A 211 -6.28 13.49 32.30
N ILE A 212 -6.82 12.27 32.29
CA ILE A 212 -7.22 11.57 31.06
C ILE A 212 -8.28 12.37 30.30
N ILE A 213 -9.32 12.89 30.98
CA ILE A 213 -10.35 13.72 30.34
C ILE A 213 -9.70 14.94 29.69
N SER A 214 -8.87 15.66 30.44
CA SER A 214 -8.17 16.86 29.96
C SER A 214 -7.27 16.57 28.76
N GLU A 215 -6.50 15.47 28.80
CA GLU A 215 -5.66 15.07 27.66
C GLU A 215 -6.50 14.68 26.44
N ARG A 216 -7.60 13.95 26.62
CA ARG A 216 -8.50 13.60 25.52
C ARG A 216 -9.15 14.85 24.91
N GLU A 217 -9.58 15.81 25.71
CA GLU A 217 -10.13 17.09 25.23
C GLU A 217 -9.08 17.91 24.48
N LYS A 218 -7.83 17.91 24.96
CA LYS A 218 -6.70 18.56 24.29
C LYS A 218 -6.42 17.93 22.92
N ILE A 219 -6.47 16.61 22.84
CA ILE A 219 -6.33 15.88 21.57
C ILE A 219 -7.45 16.26 20.60
N ILE A 220 -8.71 16.31 21.06
CA ILE A 220 -9.82 16.75 20.19
C ILE A 220 -9.60 18.17 19.70
N SER A 221 -9.19 19.09 20.59
CA SER A 221 -8.90 20.48 20.24
C SER A 221 -7.78 20.56 19.19
N GLU A 222 -6.77 19.70 19.32
CA GLU A 222 -5.70 19.58 18.33
C GLU A 222 -6.21 19.03 16.99
N LEU A 223 -7.05 18.00 17.00
CA LEU A 223 -7.68 17.47 15.79
C LEU A 223 -8.58 18.50 15.10
N GLU A 224 -9.32 19.32 15.85
CA GLU A 224 -10.11 20.44 15.31
C GLU A 224 -9.22 21.54 14.73
N SER A 225 -8.08 21.83 15.37
CA SER A 225 -7.07 22.74 14.82
C SER A 225 -6.50 22.21 13.51
N ILE A 226 -6.21 20.91 13.46
CA ILE A 226 -5.76 20.22 12.25
C ILE A 226 -6.83 20.30 11.16
N LEU A 227 -8.11 20.07 11.49
CA LEU A 227 -9.22 20.20 10.55
C LEU A 227 -9.31 21.61 9.98
N LYS A 228 -9.22 22.65 10.81
CA LYS A 228 -9.18 24.05 10.37
C LYS A 228 -7.95 24.34 9.50
N GLU A 229 -6.80 23.74 9.82
CA GLU A 229 -5.60 23.89 8.99
C GLU A 229 -5.78 23.23 7.62
N LEU A 230 -6.42 22.05 7.55
CA LEU A 230 -6.77 21.40 6.29
C LEU A 230 -7.76 22.25 5.47
N GLU A 231 -8.72 22.91 6.12
CA GLU A 231 -9.64 23.87 5.46
C GLU A 231 -8.90 25.09 4.93
N ASN A 232 -7.95 25.64 5.70
CA ASN A 232 -7.12 26.75 5.26
C ASN A 232 -6.24 26.35 4.08
N ILE A 233 -5.64 25.15 4.11
CA ILE A 233 -4.86 24.59 2.99
C ILE A 233 -5.73 24.44 1.74
N LYS A 234 -6.99 24.00 1.90
CA LYS A 234 -7.96 23.92 0.80
C LYS A 234 -8.23 25.31 0.21
N ASN A 235 -8.52 26.30 1.05
CA ASN A 235 -8.77 27.66 0.61
C ASN A 235 -7.53 28.30 -0.05
N GLU A 236 -6.33 28.07 0.51
CA GLU A 236 -5.05 28.50 -0.07
C GLU A 236 -4.82 27.87 -1.45
N SER A 237 -5.16 26.58 -1.62
CA SER A 237 -5.09 25.88 -2.91
C SER A 237 -6.07 26.45 -3.92
N GLU A 238 -7.31 26.73 -3.52
CA GLU A 238 -8.36 27.30 -4.38
C GLU A 238 -8.03 28.73 -4.84
N VAL A 239 -7.55 29.59 -3.94
CA VAL A 239 -7.12 30.97 -4.27
C VAL A 239 -5.94 30.96 -5.23
N LYS A 240 -4.94 30.09 -5.00
CA LYS A 240 -3.76 30.00 -5.86
C LYS A 240 -4.05 29.37 -7.22
N ASN A 241 -4.98 28.42 -7.30
CA ASN A 241 -5.47 27.92 -8.59
C ASN A 241 -6.19 29.02 -9.38
N LYS A 242 -6.90 29.94 -8.71
CA LYS A 242 -7.47 31.14 -9.34
C LYS A 242 -6.40 32.14 -9.79
N GLU A 243 -5.33 32.37 -9.01
CA GLU A 243 -4.22 33.26 -9.37
C GLU A 243 -3.32 32.72 -10.50
N LEU A 244 -3.05 31.41 -10.52
CA LEU A 244 -2.32 30.74 -11.61
C LEU A 244 -3.10 30.81 -12.93
N ASN A 245 -4.43 30.72 -12.89
CA ASN A 245 -5.29 30.95 -14.06
C ASN A 245 -5.22 32.41 -14.59
N VAL A 246 -4.73 33.36 -13.81
CA VAL A 246 -4.58 34.78 -14.18
C VAL A 246 -3.15 35.11 -14.66
N TYR A 247 -2.10 34.38 -14.23
CA TYR A 247 -0.70 34.76 -14.45
C TYR A 247 0.15 33.84 -15.34
N ASP A 248 -0.35 32.70 -15.84
CA ASP A 248 0.50 31.73 -16.54
C ASP A 248 0.70 32.00 -18.05
N SER A 249 1.45 33.06 -18.36
CA SER A 249 2.14 33.17 -19.66
C SER A 249 3.67 33.22 -19.57
N LYS A 250 4.31 33.24 -18.39
CA LYS A 250 5.79 33.38 -18.32
C LYS A 250 6.57 32.65 -17.23
N ASN A 251 5.97 31.93 -16.27
CA ASN A 251 6.78 31.31 -15.20
C ASN A 251 6.94 29.79 -15.35
N LYS A 252 8.13 29.38 -15.83
CA LYS A 252 8.61 27.98 -15.85
C LYS A 252 8.94 27.38 -14.47
N ASN A 253 8.55 28.03 -13.37
CA ASN A 253 8.83 27.57 -12.00
C ASN A 253 7.54 27.34 -11.20
N GLY A 254 6.67 26.45 -11.67
CA GLY A 254 5.51 25.95 -10.90
C GLY A 254 5.89 24.90 -9.84
N GLY A 255 7.03 25.07 -9.14
CA GLY A 255 7.76 23.94 -8.54
C GLY A 255 7.88 23.86 -7.00
N ASN A 256 7.28 24.75 -6.20
CA ASN A 256 7.53 24.73 -4.73
C ASN A 256 6.29 24.80 -3.82
N LEU A 257 5.12 25.13 -4.36
CA LEU A 257 3.95 25.48 -3.53
C LEU A 257 3.00 24.30 -3.31
N ASP A 258 2.80 23.47 -4.33
CA ASP A 258 2.01 22.23 -4.28
C ASP A 258 2.66 21.20 -3.32
N GLU A 259 3.99 21.08 -3.36
CA GLU A 259 4.77 20.21 -2.46
C GLU A 259 4.72 20.68 -1.00
N SER A 260 4.66 22.00 -0.75
CA SER A 260 4.55 22.58 0.59
C SER A 260 3.18 22.31 1.22
N LEU A 261 2.09 22.50 0.47
CA LEU A 261 0.74 22.19 0.93
C LEU A 261 0.56 20.69 1.17
N LYS A 262 1.09 19.85 0.28
CA LYS A 262 1.08 18.39 0.43
C LYS A 262 1.87 17.91 1.66
N THR A 263 3.05 18.48 1.91
CA THR A 263 3.85 18.21 3.11
C THR A 263 3.10 18.60 4.39
N ARG A 264 2.38 19.73 4.38
CA ARG A 264 1.51 20.14 5.51
C ARG A 264 0.40 19.11 5.72
N VAL A 265 -0.33 18.70 4.68
CA VAL A 265 -1.39 17.67 4.78
C VAL A 265 -0.86 16.34 5.31
N GLU A 266 0.29 15.87 4.84
CA GLU A 266 0.86 14.59 5.29
C GLU A 266 1.30 14.62 6.78
N ASN A 267 1.89 15.73 7.24
CA ASN A 267 2.20 15.92 8.66
C ASN A 267 0.94 15.94 9.52
N LEU A 268 -0.13 16.56 9.03
CA LEU A 268 -1.42 16.59 9.69
C LEU A 268 -2.04 15.18 9.78
N GLN A 269 -1.97 14.37 8.71
CA GLN A 269 -2.43 12.97 8.71
C GLN A 269 -1.70 12.09 9.72
N LYS A 270 -0.37 12.20 9.79
CA LYS A 270 0.43 11.49 10.78
C LYS A 270 0.03 11.90 12.20
N ARG A 271 -0.13 13.21 12.41
CA ARG A 271 -0.53 13.74 13.71
C ARG A 271 -1.93 13.26 14.08
N ILE A 272 -2.85 13.17 13.13
CA ILE A 272 -4.19 12.58 13.33
C ILE A 272 -4.07 11.13 13.82
N GLN A 273 -3.29 10.27 13.16
CA GLN A 273 -3.16 8.87 13.57
C GLN A 273 -2.53 8.73 14.97
N GLU A 274 -1.46 9.47 15.25
CA GLU A 274 -0.83 9.50 16.60
C GLU A 274 -1.83 9.91 17.68
N LEU A 275 -2.66 10.92 17.38
CA LEU A 275 -3.69 11.43 18.29
C LEU A 275 -4.84 10.42 18.47
N VAL A 276 -5.24 9.71 17.42
CA VAL A 276 -6.26 8.64 17.49
C VAL A 276 -5.75 7.44 18.30
N ASP A 277 -4.51 6.99 18.05
CA ASP A 277 -3.90 5.89 18.81
C ASP A 277 -3.73 6.25 20.29
N ARG A 278 -3.36 7.51 20.57
CA ARG A 278 -3.28 8.04 21.94
C ARG A 278 -4.67 8.10 22.59
N GLN A 279 -5.72 8.48 21.85
CA GLN A 279 -7.10 8.42 22.36
C GLN A 279 -7.54 7.01 22.73
N ASP A 280 -7.20 6.02 21.91
CA ASP A 280 -7.50 4.62 22.20
C ASP A 280 -6.73 4.12 23.42
N THR A 281 -5.45 4.50 23.54
CA THR A 281 -4.61 4.17 24.71
C THR A 281 -5.15 4.81 25.99
N LEU A 282 -5.48 6.11 25.97
CA LEU A 282 -6.08 6.81 27.11
C LEU A 282 -7.42 6.21 27.53
N LEU A 283 -8.23 5.74 26.57
CA LEU A 283 -9.49 5.05 26.87
C LEU A 283 -9.22 3.73 27.60
N LYS A 284 -8.19 3.00 27.17
CA LYS A 284 -7.78 1.74 27.75
C LYS A 284 -7.20 1.93 29.15
N GLU A 285 -6.38 2.97 29.35
CA GLU A 285 -5.88 3.35 30.67
C GLU A 285 -7.02 3.64 31.63
N PHE A 286 -8.01 4.43 31.22
CA PHE A 286 -9.19 4.67 32.05
C PHE A 286 -9.97 3.40 32.40
N ARG A 287 -10.23 2.55 31.41
CA ARG A 287 -10.90 1.26 31.64
C ARG A 287 -10.11 0.38 32.60
N SER A 288 -8.79 0.51 32.61
CA SER A 288 -7.92 -0.21 33.54
C SER A 288 -8.00 0.38 34.96
N LEU A 289 -8.03 1.71 35.09
CA LEU A 289 -8.18 2.41 36.38
C LEU A 289 -9.46 1.99 37.11
N SER A 290 -10.56 1.76 36.38
CA SER A 290 -11.81 1.26 36.96
C SER A 290 -11.70 -0.10 37.64
N ARG A 291 -10.70 -0.88 37.25
CA ARG A 291 -10.40 -2.19 37.82
C ARG A 291 -9.27 -2.13 38.86
N GLY A 292 -8.79 -0.91 39.19
CA GLY A 292 -7.63 -0.71 40.05
C GLY A 292 -6.31 -1.16 39.42
N VAL A 293 -6.24 -1.26 38.10
CA VAL A 293 -5.04 -1.71 37.36
C VAL A 293 -4.48 -0.55 36.55
N LYS A 294 -3.16 -0.36 36.57
CA LYS A 294 -2.51 0.61 35.70
C LYS A 294 -1.81 -0.12 34.56
N LEU A 295 -1.92 0.42 33.35
CA LEU A 295 -1.34 -0.20 32.16
C LEU A 295 0.19 -0.29 32.31
N ASN A 296 0.75 -1.48 32.07
CA ASN A 296 2.20 -1.76 32.15
C ASN A 296 2.83 -1.47 33.53
N ASP A 297 2.04 -1.46 34.60
CA ASP A 297 2.50 -1.06 35.94
C ASP A 297 3.57 -1.95 36.55
N LYS A 298 3.60 -3.23 36.18
CA LYS A 298 4.61 -4.20 36.63
C LYS A 298 5.78 -4.35 35.66
N LEU A 299 5.85 -3.51 34.62
CA LEU A 299 6.99 -3.44 33.71
C LEU A 299 7.91 -2.29 34.11
N SER A 300 9.21 -2.55 34.12
CA SER A 300 10.21 -1.51 34.23
C SER A 300 10.24 -0.63 32.97
N GLU A 301 10.73 0.60 33.09
CA GLU A 301 10.91 1.50 31.95
C GLU A 301 11.76 0.87 30.83
N LYS A 302 12.77 0.07 31.19
CA LYS A 302 13.58 -0.69 30.24
C LYS A 302 12.74 -1.71 29.47
N GLU A 303 11.88 -2.48 30.14
CA GLU A 303 10.99 -3.46 29.50
C GLU A 303 9.97 -2.77 28.60
N ILE A 304 9.40 -1.63 29.02
CA ILE A 304 8.45 -0.88 28.20
C ILE A 304 9.12 -0.37 26.91
N ASN A 305 10.33 0.21 27.04
CA ASN A 305 11.09 0.68 25.89
C ASN A 305 11.50 -0.46 24.94
N GLU A 306 11.85 -1.63 25.50
CA GLU A 306 12.12 -2.83 24.71
C GLU A 306 10.87 -3.26 23.94
N MET A 307 9.74 -3.43 24.62
CA MET A 307 8.49 -3.91 24.02
C MET A 307 7.89 -2.96 22.99
N GLN A 308 8.14 -1.66 23.11
CA GLN A 308 7.73 -0.67 22.12
C GLN A 308 8.31 -0.96 20.72
N GLU A 309 9.56 -1.45 20.65
CA GLU A 309 10.31 -1.62 19.40
C GLU A 309 10.70 -3.08 19.10
N ILE A 310 10.38 -4.02 20.00
CA ILE A 310 10.71 -5.43 19.84
C ILE A 310 10.06 -6.00 18.58
N THR A 311 10.83 -6.80 17.84
CA THR A 311 10.29 -7.54 16.70
C THR A 311 9.54 -8.78 17.18
N TYR A 312 8.63 -9.28 16.36
CA TYR A 312 7.95 -10.54 16.64
C TYR A 312 8.93 -11.72 16.83
N GLU A 313 9.98 -11.80 16.00
CA GLU A 313 10.99 -12.86 16.11
C GLU A 313 11.78 -12.76 17.42
N ASP A 314 12.17 -11.56 17.85
CA ASP A 314 12.88 -11.36 19.11
C ASP A 314 11.97 -11.60 20.32
N PHE A 315 10.68 -11.29 20.20
CA PHE A 315 9.70 -11.62 21.24
C PHE A 315 9.57 -13.13 21.44
N LEU A 316 9.55 -13.92 20.36
CA LEU A 316 9.52 -15.39 20.45
C LEU A 316 10.80 -15.99 21.05
N LYS A 317 11.93 -15.28 21.05
CA LYS A 317 13.14 -15.77 21.75
C LYS A 317 12.99 -15.70 23.27
N LYS A 318 12.04 -14.93 23.81
CA LYS A 318 11.75 -14.92 25.25
C LYS A 318 11.12 -16.26 25.67
N PRO A 319 11.40 -16.75 26.90
CA PRO A 319 10.75 -17.96 27.41
C PRO A 319 9.22 -17.84 27.35
N LYS A 320 8.53 -18.87 26.84
CA LYS A 320 7.08 -18.86 26.67
C LYS A 320 6.32 -18.52 27.96
N SER A 321 6.80 -19.02 29.10
CA SER A 321 6.23 -18.75 30.43
C SER A 321 6.23 -17.26 30.81
N GLU A 322 7.16 -16.47 30.26
CA GLU A 322 7.29 -15.03 30.56
C GLU A 322 6.50 -14.14 29.59
N ARG A 323 6.19 -14.64 28.39
CA ARG A 323 5.61 -13.83 27.29
C ARG A 323 4.28 -13.17 27.68
N LEU A 324 3.42 -13.88 28.40
CA LEU A 324 2.09 -13.39 28.81
C LEU A 324 2.16 -12.08 29.62
N LYS A 325 3.20 -11.94 30.45
CA LYS A 325 3.44 -10.74 31.29
C LYS A 325 3.54 -9.48 30.44
N PHE A 326 4.19 -9.59 29.28
CA PHE A 326 4.48 -8.43 28.43
C PHE A 326 3.27 -8.00 27.60
N VAL A 327 2.32 -8.90 27.35
CA VAL A 327 1.23 -8.68 26.38
C VAL A 327 -0.17 -8.66 27.00
N THR A 328 -0.25 -8.40 28.31
CA THR A 328 -1.53 -8.29 29.03
C THR A 328 -1.60 -7.01 29.84
N VAL A 329 -2.81 -6.44 29.97
CA VAL A 329 -3.04 -5.18 30.71
C VAL A 329 -2.55 -5.25 32.15
N GLY A 330 -2.82 -6.35 32.85
CA GLY A 330 -2.42 -6.54 34.26
C GLY A 330 -1.04 -7.16 34.45
N ASN A 331 -0.25 -7.27 33.38
CA ASN A 331 1.05 -7.94 33.31
C ASN A 331 1.03 -9.31 34.03
N ILE A 332 0.09 -10.14 33.59
CA ILE A 332 -0.26 -11.42 34.20
C ILE A 332 0.81 -12.46 33.87
N SER A 333 1.31 -13.16 34.89
CA SER A 333 2.23 -14.29 34.69
C SER A 333 1.49 -15.55 34.27
N SER A 334 2.21 -16.47 33.65
CA SER A 334 1.68 -17.81 33.35
C SER A 334 1.21 -18.52 34.63
N GLU A 335 1.94 -18.38 35.73
CA GLU A 335 1.63 -18.99 37.03
C GLU A 335 0.33 -18.45 37.63
N ASP A 336 -0.01 -17.18 37.42
CA ASP A 336 -1.28 -16.60 37.86
C ASP A 336 -2.48 -17.26 37.15
N ILE A 337 -2.30 -17.71 35.90
CA ILE A 337 -3.31 -18.48 35.15
C ILE A 337 -3.36 -19.92 35.65
N LEU A 338 -2.20 -20.57 35.78
CA LEU A 338 -2.10 -21.98 36.16
C LEU A 338 -2.61 -22.26 37.59
N SER A 339 -2.39 -21.31 38.50
CA SER A 339 -2.91 -21.36 39.87
C SER A 339 -4.41 -21.02 39.96
N GLY A 340 -5.02 -20.52 38.88
CA GLY A 340 -6.39 -20.04 38.86
C GLY A 340 -6.61 -18.71 39.58
N LYS A 341 -5.54 -18.01 39.98
CA LYS A 341 -5.61 -16.68 40.60
C LYS A 341 -6.25 -15.65 39.68
N THR A 342 -6.06 -15.78 38.37
CA THR A 342 -6.88 -15.11 37.37
C THR A 342 -7.31 -16.07 36.28
N LYS A 343 -8.49 -15.83 35.73
CA LYS A 343 -9.03 -16.54 34.56
C LYS A 343 -9.34 -15.60 33.41
N ASP A 344 -9.23 -14.30 33.61
CA ASP A 344 -9.54 -13.32 32.59
C ASP A 344 -8.29 -12.51 32.28
N VAL A 345 -7.96 -12.43 31.00
CA VAL A 345 -6.85 -11.61 30.51
C VAL A 345 -7.34 -10.69 29.41
N GLU A 346 -6.80 -9.47 29.39
CA GLU A 346 -7.02 -8.51 28.31
C GLU A 346 -5.69 -8.24 27.62
N ILE A 347 -5.64 -8.46 26.31
CA ILE A 347 -4.42 -8.34 25.51
C ILE A 347 -3.97 -6.88 25.39
N ASN A 348 -2.68 -6.66 25.52
CA ASN A 348 -2.03 -5.36 25.37
C ASN A 348 -0.82 -5.42 24.45
N PHE A 349 -0.81 -4.55 23.45
CA PHE A 349 0.34 -4.27 22.59
C PHE A 349 0.75 -2.79 22.64
N SER A 350 0.23 -2.02 23.61
CA SER A 350 0.50 -0.59 23.75
C SER A 350 1.55 -0.31 24.82
N TYR A 351 2.60 0.42 24.44
CA TYR A 351 3.76 0.77 25.26
C TYR A 351 4.15 2.23 24.99
N ASN A 352 4.36 3.03 26.03
CA ASN A 352 4.63 4.48 25.92
C ASN A 352 3.66 5.20 24.97
N GLU A 353 2.35 4.97 25.14
CA GLU A 353 1.29 5.56 24.30
C GLU A 353 1.35 5.17 22.81
N LYS A 354 2.10 4.12 22.44
CA LYS A 354 2.21 3.62 21.07
C LYS A 354 1.88 2.14 20.96
N LEU A 355 1.18 1.77 19.89
CA LEU A 355 0.91 0.38 19.56
C LEU A 355 2.11 -0.27 18.85
N ASN A 356 2.54 -1.43 19.30
CA ASN A 356 3.46 -2.30 18.54
C ASN A 356 2.65 -3.11 17.52
N TYR A 357 2.59 -2.60 16.29
CA TYR A 357 1.78 -3.18 15.22
C TYR A 357 2.29 -4.53 14.74
N GLN A 358 3.61 -4.74 14.68
CA GLN A 358 4.19 -6.01 14.28
C GLN A 358 3.77 -7.14 15.24
N LEU A 359 3.87 -6.92 16.55
CA LEU A 359 3.38 -7.88 17.53
C LEU A 359 1.88 -8.11 17.39
N GLY A 360 1.09 -7.03 17.29
CA GLY A 360 -0.36 -7.15 17.12
C GLY A 360 -0.78 -7.93 15.86
N ARG A 361 0.03 -7.85 14.79
CA ARG A 361 -0.16 -8.61 13.55
C ARG A 361 0.11 -10.09 13.74
N ASP A 362 1.33 -10.38 14.19
CA ASP A 362 1.95 -11.69 13.97
C ASP A 362 1.76 -12.65 15.16
N LEU A 363 1.52 -12.11 16.36
CA LEU A 363 1.42 -12.88 17.60
C LEU A 363 0.05 -13.55 17.76
N GLU A 364 0.06 -14.84 18.10
CA GLU A 364 -1.16 -15.64 18.33
C GLU A 364 -1.30 -16.08 19.80
N ALA A 365 -2.51 -16.49 20.17
CA ALA A 365 -2.84 -16.86 21.55
C ALA A 365 -2.02 -18.07 22.04
N GLY A 366 -1.76 -19.03 21.16
CA GLY A 366 -1.02 -20.24 21.47
C GLY A 366 0.43 -19.99 21.89
N GLN A 367 1.01 -18.90 21.42
CA GLN A 367 2.41 -18.50 21.66
C GLN A 367 2.61 -17.78 23.00
N ILE A 368 1.53 -17.33 23.64
CA ILE A 368 1.56 -16.55 24.89
C ILE A 368 0.86 -17.25 26.05
N LEU A 369 -0.14 -18.10 25.78
CA LEU A 369 -0.84 -18.84 26.84
C LEU A 369 -0.10 -20.15 27.20
N PRO A 370 -0.03 -20.51 28.49
CA PRO A 370 0.57 -21.77 28.96
C PRO A 370 0.01 -23.00 28.24
N GLU A 371 0.81 -24.04 28.04
CA GLU A 371 0.42 -25.27 27.31
C GLU A 371 -0.74 -26.03 28.00
N GLU A 372 -0.83 -25.88 29.31
CA GLU A 372 -1.87 -26.41 30.18
C GLU A 372 -3.25 -25.79 29.94
N VAL A 373 -3.31 -24.59 29.35
CA VAL A 373 -4.58 -23.95 28.97
C VAL A 373 -5.18 -24.70 27.79
N ARG A 374 -6.36 -25.30 27.99
CA ARG A 374 -7.03 -26.16 27.01
C ARG A 374 -8.22 -25.52 26.34
N GLU A 375 -8.91 -24.62 27.03
CA GLU A 375 -10.10 -23.98 26.51
C GLU A 375 -10.18 -22.53 26.98
N VAL A 376 -10.56 -21.67 26.05
CA VAL A 376 -10.77 -20.25 26.27
C VAL A 376 -12.06 -19.80 25.59
N THR A 377 -12.65 -18.73 26.09
CA THR A 377 -13.80 -18.05 25.50
C THR A 377 -13.41 -16.63 25.12
N VAL A 378 -13.76 -16.22 23.89
CA VAL A 378 -13.59 -14.86 23.38
C VAL A 378 -14.88 -14.46 22.68
N ASP A 379 -15.48 -13.33 23.07
CA ASP A 379 -16.75 -12.83 22.54
C ASP A 379 -17.88 -13.87 22.54
N GLY A 380 -17.97 -14.66 23.62
CA GLY A 380 -18.98 -15.72 23.80
C GLY A 380 -18.73 -16.99 22.97
N LYS A 381 -17.64 -17.05 22.21
CA LYS A 381 -17.25 -18.20 21.40
C LYS A 381 -16.14 -18.99 22.06
N VAL A 382 -16.31 -20.30 22.12
CA VAL A 382 -15.36 -21.23 22.72
C VAL A 382 -14.32 -21.65 21.70
N TYR A 383 -13.05 -21.61 22.11
CA TYR A 383 -11.90 -22.10 21.37
C TYR A 383 -11.12 -23.07 22.23
N SER A 384 -10.59 -24.12 21.62
CA SER A 384 -9.91 -25.20 22.34
C SER A 384 -8.63 -25.61 21.64
N ARG A 385 -7.64 -26.02 22.45
CA ARG A 385 -6.57 -26.89 21.98
C ARG A 385 -7.06 -28.32 22.17
N ASP A 386 -7.37 -29.01 21.07
CA ASP A 386 -7.63 -30.46 21.08
C ASP A 386 -6.38 -31.27 21.50
N SER A 387 -6.48 -32.59 21.66
CA SER A 387 -5.52 -33.75 21.83
C SER A 387 -3.99 -33.61 21.69
N ARG A 388 -3.47 -32.42 21.41
CA ARG A 388 -2.10 -31.96 21.24
C ARG A 388 -1.53 -31.33 22.52
N VAL A 389 -0.22 -31.42 22.71
CA VAL A 389 0.47 -30.76 23.83
C VAL A 389 0.51 -29.24 23.62
N ASP A 390 0.83 -28.80 22.40
CA ASP A 390 0.98 -27.39 22.05
C ASP A 390 0.23 -27.02 20.75
N GLY A 391 0.19 -25.74 20.43
CA GLY A 391 -0.37 -25.16 19.21
C GLY A 391 -1.46 -24.12 19.48
N GLU A 392 -2.17 -23.77 18.42
CA GLU A 392 -3.21 -22.74 18.48
C GLU A 392 -4.59 -23.24 18.92
N PHE A 393 -5.43 -22.30 19.32
CA PHE A 393 -6.82 -22.54 19.74
C PHE A 393 -7.76 -22.45 18.54
N PHE A 394 -8.64 -23.43 18.40
CA PHE A 394 -9.61 -23.52 17.31
C PHE A 394 -11.03 -23.67 17.84
N ASP A 395 -11.99 -23.10 17.12
CA ASP A 395 -13.40 -23.33 17.40
C ASP A 395 -13.87 -24.71 16.91
N LYS A 396 -15.13 -25.03 17.16
CA LYS A 396 -15.75 -26.30 16.72
C LYS A 396 -15.75 -26.50 15.20
N ASP A 397 -15.63 -25.44 14.41
CA ASP A 397 -15.66 -25.43 12.96
C ASP A 397 -14.23 -25.45 12.36
N GLY A 398 -13.20 -25.41 13.21
CA GLY A 398 -11.79 -25.42 12.82
C GLY A 398 -11.20 -24.04 12.53
N LYS A 399 -11.91 -22.95 12.86
CA LYS A 399 -11.42 -21.57 12.70
C LYS A 399 -10.55 -21.19 13.90
N MET A 400 -9.41 -20.57 13.62
CA MET A 400 -8.42 -20.22 14.64
C MET A 400 -8.87 -19.01 15.46
N LEU A 401 -8.50 -18.97 16.73
CA LEU A 401 -8.62 -17.77 17.55
C LEU A 401 -7.60 -16.72 17.09
N ASN A 402 -8.10 -15.57 16.61
CA ASN A 402 -7.27 -14.41 16.32
C ASN A 402 -7.29 -13.44 17.51
N ILE A 403 -6.12 -13.01 17.98
CA ILE A 403 -5.99 -11.98 19.03
C ILE A 403 -5.52 -10.64 18.44
N LYS A 404 -6.06 -9.56 18.97
CA LYS A 404 -5.69 -8.16 18.70
C LYS A 404 -5.61 -7.36 20.00
N ASP A 405 -5.13 -6.12 19.96
CA ASP A 405 -5.14 -5.26 21.13
C ASP A 405 -6.56 -5.13 21.73
N GLY A 406 -6.66 -5.26 23.06
CA GLY A 406 -7.93 -5.21 23.78
C GLY A 406 -8.79 -6.48 23.70
N THR A 407 -8.30 -7.55 23.04
CA THR A 407 -9.00 -8.85 23.05
C THR A 407 -9.11 -9.36 24.48
N LYS A 408 -10.33 -9.69 24.91
CA LYS A 408 -10.59 -10.28 26.23
C LYS A 408 -10.70 -11.78 26.08
N ILE A 409 -9.89 -12.50 26.85
CA ILE A 409 -9.83 -13.96 26.83
C ILE A 409 -10.18 -14.45 28.22
N SER A 410 -11.23 -15.26 28.32
CA SER A 410 -11.62 -15.97 29.54
C SER A 410 -11.14 -17.41 29.44
N ILE A 411 -10.22 -17.82 30.30
CA ILE A 411 -9.74 -19.19 30.43
C ILE A 411 -10.81 -20.04 31.13
N THR A 412 -11.38 -20.99 30.40
CA THR A 412 -12.45 -21.86 30.90
C THR A 412 -11.94 -23.24 31.34
N LYS A 413 -10.79 -23.68 30.81
CA LYS A 413 -10.20 -24.97 31.16
C LYS A 413 -8.68 -24.93 31.20
N VAL A 414 -8.14 -25.32 32.35
CA VAL A 414 -6.71 -25.58 32.60
C VAL A 414 -6.59 -27.01 33.13
N ILE A 415 -5.57 -27.74 32.68
CA ILE A 415 -5.23 -29.07 33.22
C ILE A 415 -3.92 -29.00 34.01
N SER A 416 -3.67 -29.95 34.90
CA SER A 416 -2.37 -29.98 35.60
C SER A 416 -1.25 -30.37 34.63
N LYS A 417 -0.01 -30.05 35.00
CA LYS A 417 1.17 -30.47 34.24
C LYS A 417 1.28 -31.99 34.19
N GLU A 418 0.96 -32.68 35.29
CA GLU A 418 0.92 -34.14 35.33
C GLU A 418 -0.14 -34.70 34.40
N ASP A 419 -1.32 -34.08 34.30
CA ASP A 419 -2.37 -34.49 33.37
C ASP A 419 -1.98 -34.21 31.92
N LEU A 420 -1.27 -33.11 31.64
CA LEU A 420 -0.70 -32.83 30.32
C LEU A 420 0.30 -33.93 29.94
N GLU A 421 1.24 -34.24 30.82
CA GLU A 421 2.24 -35.28 30.62
C GLU A 421 1.62 -36.68 30.50
N LYS A 422 0.63 -37.00 31.31
CA LYS A 422 -0.05 -38.29 31.31
C LYS A 422 -0.95 -38.46 30.09
N ASN A 423 -1.79 -37.48 29.77
CA ASN A 423 -2.84 -37.65 28.77
C ASN A 423 -2.39 -37.31 27.35
N TYR A 424 -1.34 -36.49 27.21
CA TYR A 424 -0.88 -35.98 25.93
C TYR A 424 0.55 -36.44 25.63
N THR A 425 1.50 -36.35 26.58
CA THR A 425 2.89 -36.82 26.33
C THR A 425 3.00 -38.33 26.20
N SER A 426 2.19 -39.13 26.92
CA SER A 426 2.17 -40.60 26.73
C SER A 426 1.71 -41.03 25.33
N LYS A 427 0.96 -40.17 24.63
CA LYS A 427 0.52 -40.39 23.25
C LYS A 427 1.57 -39.91 22.23
N LEU A 428 2.59 -39.18 22.66
CA LEU A 428 3.70 -38.75 21.80
C LEU A 428 4.73 -39.87 21.66
N SER A 429 4.95 -40.33 20.45
CA SER A 429 6.05 -41.21 20.08
C SER A 429 7.36 -40.41 20.03
N LYS A 430 8.11 -40.35 21.13
CA LYS A 430 9.43 -39.67 21.17
C LYS A 430 10.53 -40.34 20.31
N ASP A 431 10.22 -41.40 19.58
CA ASP A 431 11.16 -41.98 18.63
C ASP A 431 11.47 -41.01 17.48
N THR A 432 12.64 -40.39 17.59
CA THR A 432 13.29 -39.58 16.56
C THR A 432 14.60 -40.23 16.10
N SER A 433 14.84 -41.50 16.42
CA SER A 433 16.11 -42.20 16.18
C SER A 433 16.49 -42.27 14.70
N LYS A 434 15.48 -42.33 13.82
CA LYS A 434 15.65 -42.33 12.36
C LYS A 434 16.13 -41.00 11.75
N TYR A 435 16.09 -39.90 12.52
CA TYR A 435 16.56 -38.60 12.04
C TYR A 435 17.97 -38.39 12.56
N GLU A 436 18.96 -38.26 11.68
CA GLU A 436 20.36 -38.08 12.10
C GLU A 436 20.66 -36.64 12.51
N LYS A 437 20.16 -35.66 11.74
CA LYS A 437 20.41 -34.24 11.95
C LYS A 437 19.70 -33.71 13.20
N LYS A 438 20.38 -32.87 13.98
CA LYS A 438 19.81 -32.21 15.17
C LYS A 438 18.54 -31.43 14.84
N SER A 439 18.56 -30.63 13.78
CA SER A 439 17.40 -29.84 13.32
C SER A 439 16.20 -30.73 12.98
N ASP A 440 16.42 -31.88 12.35
CA ASP A 440 15.33 -32.78 11.95
C ASP A 440 14.69 -33.46 13.17
N LYS A 441 15.50 -33.79 14.19
CA LYS A 441 14.98 -34.29 15.48
C LYS A 441 14.13 -33.23 16.19
N GLU A 442 14.58 -31.98 16.19
CA GLU A 442 13.84 -30.86 16.79
C GLU A 442 12.51 -30.61 16.06
N ILE A 443 12.53 -30.60 14.72
CA ILE A 443 11.31 -30.48 13.90
C ILE A 443 10.34 -31.63 14.18
N ALA A 444 10.84 -32.86 14.21
CA ALA A 444 10.00 -34.04 14.47
C ALA A 444 9.35 -33.98 15.85
N LEU A 445 10.10 -33.56 16.89
CA LEU A 445 9.55 -33.43 18.23
C LEU A 445 8.46 -32.36 18.31
N GLU A 446 8.68 -31.20 17.67
CA GLU A 446 7.70 -30.11 17.65
C GLU A 446 6.44 -30.47 16.83
N ALA A 447 6.62 -31.20 15.72
CA ALA A 447 5.52 -31.71 14.91
C ALA A 447 4.58 -32.58 15.73
N GLU A 448 5.15 -33.51 16.50
CA GLU A 448 4.40 -34.44 17.33
C GLU A 448 3.58 -33.71 18.40
N LYS A 449 4.17 -32.72 19.09
CA LYS A 449 3.44 -31.90 20.08
C LYS A 449 2.21 -31.22 19.50
N ARG A 450 2.23 -30.85 18.23
CA ARG A 450 1.17 -30.13 17.51
C ARG A 450 0.30 -31.02 16.62
N GLY A 451 0.44 -32.34 16.72
CA GLY A 451 -0.35 -33.30 15.94
C GLY A 451 -0.07 -33.26 14.44
N VAL A 452 1.17 -32.94 14.05
CA VAL A 452 1.63 -32.92 12.66
C VAL A 452 2.53 -34.13 12.42
N PRO A 453 2.35 -34.89 11.32
CA PRO A 453 3.23 -36.01 11.03
C PRO A 453 4.69 -35.59 10.87
N LYS A 454 5.60 -36.32 11.53
CA LYS A 454 7.02 -35.98 11.65
C LYS A 454 7.72 -35.90 10.30
N GLU A 455 7.46 -36.85 9.41
CA GLU A 455 8.05 -36.94 8.07
C GLU A 455 7.67 -35.73 7.21
N VAL A 456 6.41 -35.30 7.35
CA VAL A 456 5.85 -34.15 6.63
C VAL A 456 6.51 -32.87 7.14
N ALA A 457 6.55 -32.69 8.46
CA ALA A 457 7.18 -31.52 9.05
C ALA A 457 8.68 -31.42 8.73
N VAL A 458 9.42 -32.52 8.82
CA VAL A 458 10.85 -32.56 8.45
C VAL A 458 11.01 -32.19 6.98
N LYS A 459 10.16 -32.70 6.09
CA LYS A 459 10.22 -32.33 4.67
C LYS A 459 9.93 -30.84 4.43
N MET A 460 9.02 -30.25 5.19
CA MET A 460 8.64 -28.84 5.07
C MET A 460 9.71 -27.89 5.61
N TYR A 461 10.33 -28.22 6.74
CA TYR A 461 11.12 -27.25 7.51
C TYR A 461 12.62 -27.52 7.57
N SER A 462 13.10 -28.73 7.22
CA SER A 462 14.50 -29.12 7.41
C SER A 462 15.49 -28.17 6.74
N LYS A 463 15.25 -27.76 5.47
CA LYS A 463 16.15 -26.86 4.74
C LYS A 463 16.37 -25.55 5.51
N GLY A 464 15.28 -24.81 5.77
CA GLY A 464 15.36 -23.51 6.44
C GLY A 464 15.90 -23.58 7.87
N GLN A 465 15.57 -24.64 8.61
CA GLN A 465 16.04 -24.82 9.99
C GLN A 465 17.53 -25.20 10.05
N SER A 466 18.04 -25.93 9.06
CA SER A 466 19.45 -26.36 9.04
C SER A 466 20.44 -25.21 8.83
N GLU A 467 19.97 -24.07 8.31
CA GLU A 467 20.78 -22.87 8.07
C GLU A 467 20.93 -21.99 9.33
N ILE A 468 20.08 -22.20 10.35
CA ILE A 468 20.05 -21.36 11.57
C ILE A 468 20.97 -21.96 12.64
N LYS A 469 22.10 -21.28 12.86
CA LYS A 469 23.14 -21.72 13.81
C LYS A 469 22.78 -21.45 15.28
N ASP A 470 22.10 -20.34 15.56
CA ASP A 470 21.72 -19.95 16.93
C ASP A 470 20.49 -20.74 17.40
N ASP A 471 20.61 -21.44 18.53
CA ASP A 471 19.57 -22.32 19.07
C ASP A 471 18.30 -21.55 19.45
N SER A 472 18.42 -20.33 19.99
CA SER A 472 17.26 -19.51 20.38
C SER A 472 16.46 -19.03 19.17
N THR A 473 17.17 -18.57 18.13
CA THR A 473 16.60 -18.14 16.86
C THR A 473 15.99 -19.32 16.11
N ARG A 474 16.65 -20.49 16.14
CA ARG A 474 16.13 -21.71 15.52
C ARG A 474 14.82 -22.15 16.17
N THR A 475 14.77 -22.13 17.51
CA THR A 475 13.55 -22.46 18.27
C THR A 475 12.41 -21.49 17.97
N ALA A 476 12.68 -20.17 17.99
CA ALA A 476 11.68 -19.16 17.66
C ALA A 476 11.15 -19.30 16.21
N ALA A 477 12.05 -19.53 15.25
CA ALA A 477 11.69 -19.75 13.86
C ALA A 477 10.86 -21.04 13.66
N LEU A 478 11.15 -22.08 14.44
CA LEU A 478 10.39 -23.34 14.42
C LEU A 478 8.98 -23.14 14.97
N GLU A 479 8.85 -22.48 16.13
CA GLU A 479 7.55 -22.13 16.72
C GLU A 479 6.70 -21.29 15.76
N GLU A 480 7.31 -20.28 15.12
CA GLU A 480 6.65 -19.48 14.09
C GLU A 480 6.18 -20.34 12.91
N SER A 481 7.02 -21.25 12.42
CA SER A 481 6.71 -22.10 11.25
C SER A 481 5.49 -22.99 11.49
N PHE A 482 5.38 -23.56 12.69
CA PHE A 482 4.21 -24.36 13.07
C PHE A 482 2.98 -23.52 13.37
N THR A 483 3.16 -22.32 13.93
CA THR A 483 2.06 -21.37 14.13
C THR A 483 1.51 -20.90 12.78
N ASP A 484 2.35 -20.74 11.76
CA ASP A 484 1.91 -20.45 10.39
C ASP A 484 1.10 -21.60 9.78
N LEU A 485 1.48 -22.85 10.04
CA LEU A 485 0.69 -24.02 9.67
C LEU A 485 -0.66 -24.05 10.40
N ASP A 486 -0.69 -23.71 11.70
CA ASP A 486 -1.92 -23.55 12.47
C ASP A 486 -2.83 -22.44 11.89
N ARG A 487 -2.24 -21.30 11.50
CA ARG A 487 -2.93 -20.22 10.79
C ARG A 487 -3.53 -20.70 9.47
N LYS A 488 -2.77 -21.44 8.67
CA LYS A 488 -3.26 -22.01 7.40
C LYS A 488 -4.43 -22.97 7.60
N LYS A 489 -4.46 -23.73 8.71
CA LYS A 489 -5.64 -24.56 9.07
C LYS A 489 -6.86 -23.70 9.35
N GLY A 490 -6.68 -22.61 10.11
CA GLY A 490 -7.74 -21.64 10.40
C GLY A 490 -8.28 -20.96 9.14
N GLU A 491 -7.38 -20.45 8.30
CA GLU A 491 -7.71 -19.81 7.02
C GLU A 491 -8.49 -20.76 6.09
N TYR A 492 -8.05 -22.02 5.98
CA TYR A 492 -8.76 -23.03 5.20
C TYR A 492 -10.20 -23.23 5.69
N ALA A 493 -10.40 -23.29 7.01
CA ALA A 493 -11.72 -23.42 7.61
C ALA A 493 -12.59 -22.18 7.39
N GLU A 494 -12.01 -20.99 7.38
CA GLU A 494 -12.72 -19.75 7.07
C GLU A 494 -13.13 -19.66 5.60
N ASP A 495 -12.25 -20.07 4.69
CA ASP A 495 -12.46 -19.94 3.25
C ASP A 495 -13.41 -21.01 2.69
N THR A 496 -13.36 -22.21 3.25
CA THR A 496 -14.08 -23.37 2.71
C THR A 496 -15.24 -23.85 3.59
N ASN A 497 -15.31 -23.38 4.84
CA ASN A 497 -16.16 -23.96 5.90
C ASN A 497 -15.96 -25.48 6.07
N LYS A 498 -14.76 -26.00 5.78
CA LYS A 498 -14.36 -27.39 6.03
C LYS A 498 -13.21 -27.42 7.04
N LYS A 499 -13.14 -28.50 7.83
CA LYS A 499 -12.02 -28.70 8.75
C LYS A 499 -10.76 -29.13 8.01
N ALA A 500 -9.62 -28.58 8.43
CA ALA A 500 -8.32 -28.96 7.88
C ALA A 500 -7.91 -30.39 8.27
N VAL A 501 -8.33 -30.82 9.45
CA VAL A 501 -8.02 -32.13 10.03
C VAL A 501 -9.27 -32.99 10.18
N ASP A 502 -9.12 -34.30 10.03
CA ASP A 502 -10.18 -35.29 10.29
C ASP A 502 -10.31 -35.62 11.79
N SER A 503 -11.18 -36.58 12.12
CA SER A 503 -11.43 -37.01 13.51
C SER A 503 -10.24 -37.68 14.18
N ASP A 504 -9.28 -38.18 13.41
CA ASP A 504 -8.06 -38.82 13.90
C ASP A 504 -6.90 -37.82 13.99
N GLY A 505 -7.17 -36.53 13.72
CA GLY A 505 -6.18 -35.45 13.72
C GLY A 505 -5.29 -35.42 12.48
N LYS A 506 -5.57 -36.23 11.45
CA LYS A 506 -4.80 -36.23 10.20
C LYS A 506 -5.28 -35.15 9.27
N PHE A 507 -4.36 -34.65 8.44
CA PHE A 507 -4.69 -33.63 7.44
C PHE A 507 -5.58 -34.23 6.36
N SER A 508 -6.69 -33.56 6.07
CA SER A 508 -7.55 -33.93 4.96
C SER A 508 -6.83 -33.73 3.62
N LEU A 509 -7.19 -34.53 2.62
CA LEU A 509 -6.59 -34.41 1.29
C LEU A 509 -6.83 -33.02 0.67
N ASP A 510 -8.02 -32.45 0.86
CA ASP A 510 -8.36 -31.09 0.40
C ASP A 510 -7.48 -30.03 1.09
N PHE A 511 -7.19 -30.19 2.38
CA PHE A 511 -6.29 -29.28 3.09
C PHE A 511 -4.84 -29.45 2.65
N LEU A 512 -4.38 -30.67 2.38
CA LEU A 512 -3.06 -30.89 1.78
C LEU A 512 -2.96 -30.21 0.41
N ALA A 513 -4.02 -30.27 -0.40
CA ALA A 513 -4.08 -29.58 -1.68
C ALA A 513 -4.05 -28.05 -1.50
N TYR A 514 -4.73 -27.52 -0.48
CA TYR A 514 -4.68 -26.11 -0.10
C TYR A 514 -3.27 -25.68 0.35
N LEU A 515 -2.64 -26.47 1.21
CA LEU A 515 -1.33 -26.17 1.79
C LEU A 515 -0.22 -26.18 0.73
N PHE A 516 -0.32 -27.10 -0.24
CA PHE A 516 0.68 -27.31 -1.29
C PHE A 516 0.20 -26.87 -2.68
N GLY A 517 -0.77 -25.96 -2.76
CA GLY A 517 -1.28 -25.38 -4.01
C GLY A 517 -0.15 -24.94 -4.94
N GLY A 518 -0.26 -25.30 -6.22
CA GLY A 518 0.79 -25.06 -7.23
C GLY A 518 2.00 -25.99 -7.20
N ASN A 519 2.05 -26.97 -6.29
CA ASN A 519 3.11 -27.99 -6.27
C ASN A 519 2.54 -29.40 -6.18
N PHE A 520 1.99 -29.88 -7.31
CA PHE A 520 1.37 -31.21 -7.38
C PHE A 520 2.34 -32.34 -6.99
N ASN A 521 3.61 -32.25 -7.38
CA ASN A 521 4.60 -33.27 -7.03
C ASN A 521 4.81 -33.39 -5.52
N LEU A 522 4.93 -32.25 -4.83
CA LEU A 522 5.06 -32.24 -3.36
C LEU A 522 3.75 -32.69 -2.70
N PHE A 523 2.61 -32.18 -3.17
CA PHE A 523 1.29 -32.63 -2.71
C PHE A 523 1.12 -34.14 -2.85
N GLU A 524 1.37 -34.72 -4.03
CA GLU A 524 1.23 -36.15 -4.30
C GLU A 524 2.16 -36.95 -3.40
N PHE A 525 3.42 -36.53 -3.26
CA PHE A 525 4.38 -37.18 -2.39
C PHE A 525 3.90 -37.19 -0.92
N ILE A 526 3.49 -36.03 -0.40
CA ILE A 526 2.98 -35.90 0.97
C ILE A 526 1.68 -36.70 1.15
N ALA A 527 0.74 -36.61 0.22
CA ALA A 527 -0.53 -37.34 0.29
C ALA A 527 -0.30 -38.86 0.32
N LYS A 528 0.65 -39.39 -0.45
CA LYS A 528 1.05 -40.81 -0.35
C LYS A 528 1.61 -41.17 1.03
N LEU A 529 2.39 -40.27 1.66
CA LEU A 529 2.86 -40.48 3.03
C LEU A 529 1.73 -40.49 4.06
N PHE A 530 0.64 -39.75 3.81
CA PHE A 530 -0.60 -39.83 4.60
C PHE A 530 -1.44 -41.08 4.32
N GLY A 531 -1.04 -41.92 3.35
CA GLY A 531 -1.72 -43.16 2.99
C GLY A 531 -2.85 -43.00 1.97
N PHE A 532 -2.99 -41.83 1.34
CA PHE A 532 -3.99 -41.61 0.29
C PHE A 532 -3.63 -42.40 -0.97
N LYS A 533 -4.65 -43.00 -1.60
CA LYS A 533 -4.48 -43.79 -2.83
C LYS A 533 -4.32 -42.86 -4.03
N GLY A 534 -3.60 -43.33 -5.05
CA GLY A 534 -3.38 -42.54 -6.28
C GLY A 534 -4.69 -42.10 -6.97
N SER A 535 -5.77 -42.88 -6.86
CA SER A 535 -7.09 -42.49 -7.40
C SER A 535 -7.75 -41.35 -6.64
N GLU A 536 -7.48 -41.19 -5.34
CA GLU A 536 -7.97 -40.08 -4.52
C GLU A 536 -7.16 -38.81 -4.81
N ILE A 537 -5.83 -38.95 -4.86
CA ILE A 537 -4.91 -37.85 -5.20
C ILE A 537 -5.25 -37.24 -6.56
N LYS A 538 -5.51 -38.08 -7.58
CA LYS A 538 -5.93 -37.62 -8.91
C LYS A 538 -7.23 -36.81 -8.91
N LYS A 539 -8.17 -37.11 -8.01
CA LYS A 539 -9.40 -36.31 -7.90
C LYS A 539 -9.13 -34.91 -7.35
N SER A 540 -8.10 -34.76 -6.52
CA SER A 540 -7.69 -33.50 -5.91
C SER A 540 -6.69 -32.70 -6.74
N GLU A 541 -6.20 -33.23 -7.86
CA GLU A 541 -5.28 -32.53 -8.79
C GLU A 541 -5.82 -31.16 -9.22
N LYS A 542 -7.09 -31.10 -9.63
CA LYS A 542 -7.76 -29.84 -9.97
C LYS A 542 -7.85 -28.86 -8.80
N LEU A 543 -7.94 -29.36 -7.56
CA LEU A 543 -7.93 -28.49 -6.38
C LEU A 543 -6.55 -27.87 -6.19
N VAL A 544 -5.47 -28.66 -6.35
CA VAL A 544 -4.10 -28.14 -6.29
C VAL A 544 -3.87 -27.05 -7.32
N GLU A 545 -4.34 -27.25 -8.56
CA GLU A 545 -4.30 -26.23 -9.62
C GLU A 545 -5.15 -25.00 -9.26
N SER A 546 -6.32 -25.19 -8.65
CA SER A 546 -7.18 -24.07 -8.24
C SER A 546 -6.58 -23.22 -7.11
N TYR A 547 -5.64 -23.79 -6.35
CA TYR A 547 -4.83 -23.09 -5.35
C TYR A 547 -3.45 -22.67 -5.89
N ASP A 548 -3.16 -22.96 -7.16
CA ASP A 548 -1.97 -22.46 -7.81
C ASP A 548 -2.16 -21.00 -8.19
N HIS A 549 -1.37 -20.16 -7.54
CA HIS A 549 -1.59 -18.72 -7.50
C HIS A 549 -0.37 -18.03 -8.02
N HIS A 550 -0.32 -17.93 -9.33
CA HIS A 550 0.66 -17.14 -10.06
C HIS A 550 -0.05 -16.01 -10.78
N GLY A 551 0.58 -14.84 -10.81
CA GLY A 551 0.10 -13.79 -11.71
C GLY A 551 0.33 -14.20 -13.17
N ASP A 552 -0.11 -13.36 -14.11
CA ASP A 552 -0.03 -13.64 -15.55
C ASP A 552 1.40 -13.46 -16.12
N LEU A 553 2.41 -13.17 -15.28
CA LEU A 553 3.78 -12.93 -15.71
C LEU A 553 4.43 -14.19 -16.29
N ASP A 554 4.71 -14.19 -17.60
CA ASP A 554 5.54 -15.23 -18.23
C ASP A 554 7.04 -14.99 -17.94
N LEU A 555 7.65 -15.92 -17.22
CA LEU A 555 9.07 -15.89 -16.86
C LEU A 555 9.99 -16.61 -17.83
N SER A 556 9.45 -17.36 -18.80
CA SER A 556 10.25 -18.15 -19.75
C SER A 556 11.24 -17.30 -20.54
N LYS A 557 10.85 -16.07 -20.88
CA LYS A 557 11.68 -15.08 -21.59
C LYS A 557 12.84 -14.49 -20.77
N TYR A 558 12.90 -14.76 -19.46
CA TYR A 558 13.97 -14.27 -18.58
C TYR A 558 14.95 -15.36 -18.17
N ILE A 559 14.76 -16.60 -18.64
CA ILE A 559 15.70 -17.70 -18.44
C ILE A 559 16.98 -17.44 -19.26
N ASP A 560 18.14 -17.66 -18.65
CA ASP A 560 19.46 -17.59 -19.28
C ASP A 560 20.48 -18.46 -18.52
N SER A 561 21.79 -18.23 -18.73
CA SER A 561 22.85 -18.97 -18.03
C SER A 561 22.87 -18.76 -16.52
N ASN A 562 22.27 -17.69 -15.99
CA ASN A 562 22.31 -17.30 -14.58
C ASN A 562 20.96 -17.53 -13.87
N ILE A 563 19.86 -17.63 -14.62
CA ILE A 563 18.51 -17.94 -14.14
C ILE A 563 18.00 -19.15 -14.92
N THR A 564 17.96 -20.32 -14.28
CA THR A 564 17.47 -21.53 -14.93
C THR A 564 15.95 -21.69 -14.80
N LYS A 565 15.37 -22.65 -15.52
CA LYS A 565 13.95 -23.00 -15.37
C LYS A 565 13.66 -23.53 -13.96
N GLU A 566 14.57 -24.33 -13.42
CA GLU A 566 14.49 -24.91 -12.08
C GLU A 566 14.57 -23.82 -11.01
N ASP A 567 15.39 -22.77 -11.22
CA ASP A 567 15.40 -21.59 -10.35
C ASP A 567 14.03 -20.92 -10.32
N VAL A 568 13.42 -20.68 -11.48
CA VAL A 568 12.11 -20.03 -11.56
C VAL A 568 11.03 -20.86 -10.85
N GLU A 569 10.98 -22.17 -11.10
CA GLU A 569 10.02 -23.08 -10.46
C GLU A 569 10.23 -23.11 -8.95
N ARG A 570 11.48 -23.23 -8.49
CA ARG A 570 11.83 -23.18 -7.07
C ARG A 570 11.36 -21.88 -6.42
N ILE A 571 11.66 -20.73 -7.02
CA ILE A 571 11.33 -19.43 -6.45
C ILE A 571 9.82 -19.20 -6.40
N ARG A 572 9.07 -19.62 -7.43
CA ARG A 572 7.59 -19.55 -7.42
C ARG A 572 6.93 -20.37 -6.32
N GLN A 573 7.55 -21.48 -5.93
CA GLN A 573 7.04 -22.37 -4.89
C GLN A 573 7.45 -21.92 -3.48
N THR A 574 8.49 -21.09 -3.35
CA THR A 574 8.94 -20.58 -2.06
C THR A 574 7.96 -19.54 -1.50
N LYS A 575 7.48 -19.76 -0.28
CA LYS A 575 6.51 -18.88 0.40
C LYS A 575 7.14 -17.89 1.38
N ARG A 576 8.41 -18.07 1.74
CA ARG A 576 9.16 -17.14 2.59
C ARG A 576 10.62 -17.02 2.16
N PHE A 577 11.12 -15.80 2.15
CA PHE A 577 12.44 -15.42 1.68
C PHE A 577 13.25 -14.76 2.79
N GLN A 578 14.13 -15.52 3.43
CA GLN A 578 14.97 -14.99 4.51
C GLN A 578 15.95 -13.92 3.97
N PRO A 579 16.03 -12.72 4.57
CA PRO A 579 16.95 -11.68 4.10
C PRO A 579 18.39 -12.19 3.95
N ASN A 580 19.01 -11.85 2.83
CA ASN A 580 20.37 -12.25 2.40
C ASN A 580 20.59 -13.74 2.14
N SER A 581 19.55 -14.59 2.16
CA SER A 581 19.68 -15.99 1.75
C SER A 581 19.87 -16.13 0.24
N GLU A 582 20.40 -17.27 -0.20
CA GLU A 582 20.56 -17.58 -1.62
C GLU A 582 19.24 -17.52 -2.40
N ASP A 583 18.16 -18.05 -1.81
CA ASP A 583 16.82 -18.02 -2.41
C ASP A 583 16.32 -16.58 -2.56
N THR A 584 16.56 -15.69 -1.58
CA THR A 584 16.15 -14.28 -1.65
C THR A 584 16.98 -13.49 -2.65
N VAL A 585 18.29 -13.74 -2.73
CA VAL A 585 19.14 -13.15 -3.76
C VAL A 585 18.66 -13.59 -5.14
N LYS A 586 18.36 -14.88 -5.33
CA LYS A 586 17.85 -15.40 -6.61
C LYS A 586 16.48 -14.78 -6.97
N LEU A 587 15.56 -14.65 -6.01
CA LEU A 587 14.29 -13.95 -6.20
C LEU A 587 14.51 -12.53 -6.73
N PHE A 588 15.39 -11.75 -6.09
CA PHE A 588 15.66 -10.39 -6.52
C PHE A 588 16.48 -10.31 -7.81
N GLN A 589 17.32 -11.30 -8.15
CA GLN A 589 17.98 -11.38 -9.46
C GLN A 589 16.94 -11.51 -10.58
N ILE A 590 16.00 -12.45 -10.43
CA ILE A 590 14.89 -12.63 -11.39
C ILE A 590 14.07 -11.34 -11.47
N SER A 591 13.69 -10.78 -10.33
CA SER A 591 12.84 -9.58 -10.25
C SER A 591 13.52 -8.33 -10.82
N ALA A 592 14.83 -8.14 -10.57
CA ALA A 592 15.62 -7.07 -11.15
C ALA A 592 15.61 -7.16 -12.67
N LYS A 593 15.83 -8.36 -13.22
CA LYS A 593 15.82 -8.60 -14.66
C LYS A 593 14.45 -8.32 -15.28
N VAL A 594 13.37 -8.76 -14.64
CA VAL A 594 12.00 -8.47 -15.06
C VAL A 594 11.71 -6.97 -15.05
N ALA A 595 12.15 -6.27 -14.00
CA ALA A 595 11.88 -4.85 -13.80
C ALA A 595 12.83 -3.92 -14.59
N GLY A 596 13.90 -4.45 -15.20
CA GLY A 596 14.93 -3.67 -15.88
C GLY A 596 15.87 -2.92 -14.93
N PHE A 597 16.11 -3.46 -13.72
CA PHE A 597 17.03 -2.91 -12.74
C PHE A 597 18.40 -3.60 -12.79
N PRO A 598 19.47 -2.94 -12.31
CA PRO A 598 20.79 -3.55 -12.22
C PRO A 598 20.79 -4.79 -11.33
N GLU A 599 21.58 -5.81 -11.70
CA GLU A 599 21.72 -7.06 -10.93
C GLU A 599 22.22 -6.80 -9.50
N SER A 600 22.97 -5.71 -9.27
CA SER A 600 23.44 -5.31 -7.94
C SER A 600 22.32 -5.02 -6.93
N TRP A 601 21.07 -4.80 -7.38
CA TRP A 601 19.94 -4.71 -6.47
C TRP A 601 19.67 -6.02 -5.74
N ALA A 602 19.98 -7.16 -6.37
CA ALA A 602 19.63 -8.46 -5.84
C ALA A 602 20.39 -8.82 -4.56
N SER A 603 21.64 -8.36 -4.43
CA SER A 603 22.49 -8.54 -3.25
C SER A 603 22.60 -7.28 -2.40
N ASN A 604 21.81 -6.23 -2.69
CA ASN A 604 21.88 -4.97 -1.95
C ASN A 604 21.31 -5.17 -0.52
N SER A 605 22.19 -5.06 0.48
CA SER A 605 21.84 -5.28 1.90
C SER A 605 20.72 -4.36 2.41
N ASN A 606 20.55 -3.17 1.82
CA ASN A 606 19.48 -2.24 2.18
C ASN A 606 18.12 -2.71 1.67
N LEU A 607 18.05 -3.34 0.49
CA LEU A 607 16.81 -3.96 -0.01
C LEU A 607 16.39 -5.15 0.88
N HIS A 608 17.36 -5.99 1.23
CA HIS A 608 17.14 -7.13 2.15
C HIS A 608 16.71 -6.68 3.55
N TYR A 609 17.28 -5.58 4.07
CA TYR A 609 16.83 -4.98 5.32
C TYR A 609 15.36 -4.59 5.26
N ILE A 610 14.94 -3.90 4.20
CA ILE A 610 13.56 -3.44 4.04
C ILE A 610 12.62 -4.65 3.92
N LEU A 611 12.98 -5.67 3.13
CA LEU A 611 12.22 -6.92 3.03
C LEU A 611 11.94 -7.53 4.42
N GLY A 612 12.98 -7.61 5.26
CA GLY A 612 12.85 -8.12 6.63
C GLY A 612 11.89 -7.30 7.49
N ARG A 613 11.88 -5.96 7.34
CA ARG A 613 11.02 -5.07 8.11
C ARG A 613 9.58 -4.98 7.62
N GLU A 614 9.35 -5.08 6.31
CA GLU A 614 8.00 -4.96 5.73
C GLU A 614 7.20 -6.25 5.90
N SER A 615 7.79 -7.39 5.52
CA SER A 615 7.08 -8.67 5.42
C SER A 615 7.74 -9.82 6.16
N GLY A 616 8.95 -9.64 6.71
CA GLY A 616 9.77 -10.76 7.17
C GLY A 616 10.07 -11.75 6.03
N GLY A 617 10.00 -11.29 4.78
CA GLY A 617 10.13 -12.11 3.57
C GLY A 617 8.93 -12.99 3.24
N LYS A 618 7.79 -12.85 3.92
CA LYS A 618 6.60 -13.67 3.69
C LYS A 618 5.83 -13.20 2.46
N VAL A 619 5.64 -14.10 1.50
CA VAL A 619 4.88 -13.84 0.27
C VAL A 619 3.39 -13.73 0.60
N GLY A 620 2.71 -12.76 0.02
CA GLY A 620 1.25 -12.61 0.18
C GLY A 620 0.79 -12.17 1.57
N ILE A 621 1.71 -11.81 2.48
CA ILE A 621 1.35 -11.39 3.85
C ILE A 621 0.48 -10.13 3.81
N LEU A 622 -0.63 -10.15 4.55
CA LEU A 622 -1.56 -9.03 4.65
C LEU A 622 -1.22 -8.12 5.83
N ASN A 623 -1.62 -6.87 5.74
CA ASN A 623 -1.52 -5.92 6.84
C ASN A 623 -2.27 -6.42 8.10
N TYR A 624 -1.82 -6.02 9.29
CA TYR A 624 -2.41 -6.42 10.58
C TYR A 624 -3.90 -6.08 10.72
N THR A 625 -4.35 -5.05 10.01
CA THR A 625 -5.76 -4.64 9.98
C THR A 625 -6.66 -5.66 9.27
N LEU A 626 -6.06 -6.62 8.56
CA LEU A 626 -6.68 -7.75 7.87
C LEU A 626 -6.42 -9.09 8.58
N LYS A 627 -6.04 -9.08 9.87
CA LYS A 627 -5.82 -10.31 10.63
C LYS A 627 -7.08 -11.20 10.62
N GLY A 628 -6.90 -12.49 10.33
CA GLY A 628 -8.00 -13.43 10.13
C GLY A 628 -8.65 -13.36 8.74
N VAL A 629 -7.94 -12.81 7.74
CA VAL A 629 -8.33 -12.92 6.33
C VAL A 629 -7.19 -13.62 5.60
N SER A 630 -7.49 -14.71 4.89
CA SER A 630 -6.49 -15.36 4.05
C SER A 630 -6.09 -14.47 2.87
N THR A 631 -4.85 -14.61 2.41
CA THR A 631 -4.36 -13.93 1.19
C THR A 631 -5.26 -14.22 -0.02
N ASP A 632 -5.79 -15.43 -0.13
CA ASP A 632 -6.63 -15.86 -1.23
C ASP A 632 -7.99 -15.19 -1.22
N ARG A 633 -8.63 -15.16 -0.04
CA ARG A 633 -9.90 -14.46 0.15
C ARG A 633 -9.72 -12.97 -0.12
N PHE A 634 -8.66 -12.37 0.42
CA PHE A 634 -8.33 -10.98 0.17
C PHE A 634 -8.14 -10.70 -1.31
N ARG A 635 -7.36 -11.51 -2.03
CA ARG A 635 -7.14 -11.36 -3.47
C ARG A 635 -8.42 -11.54 -4.28
N LYS A 636 -9.28 -12.51 -3.96
CA LYS A 636 -10.59 -12.69 -4.62
C LYS A 636 -11.48 -11.45 -4.44
N LEU A 637 -11.52 -10.89 -3.23
CA LEU A 637 -12.22 -9.63 -2.95
C LEU A 637 -11.58 -8.45 -3.69
N ALA A 638 -10.25 -8.42 -3.76
CA ALA A 638 -9.50 -7.40 -4.48
C ALA A 638 -9.74 -7.47 -6.00
N MET A 639 -9.86 -8.66 -6.58
CA MET A 639 -10.12 -8.85 -8.01
C MET A 639 -11.58 -8.60 -8.41
N SER A 640 -12.52 -8.87 -7.51
CA SER A 640 -13.96 -8.68 -7.77
C SER A 640 -14.43 -7.23 -7.65
N SER A 641 -13.52 -6.30 -7.35
CA SER A 641 -13.83 -4.89 -7.17
C SER A 641 -12.73 -3.99 -7.71
N SER A 642 -13.08 -2.88 -8.33
CA SER A 642 -12.13 -1.81 -8.70
C SER A 642 -11.85 -0.84 -7.55
N SER A 643 -12.51 -1.01 -6.39
CA SER A 643 -12.29 -0.18 -5.21
C SER A 643 -10.84 -0.25 -4.73
N LYS A 644 -10.31 0.87 -4.23
CA LYS A 644 -9.01 0.93 -3.55
C LYS A 644 -9.04 0.24 -2.17
N ASN A 645 -10.22 0.04 -1.61
CA ASN A 645 -10.42 -0.66 -0.33
C ASN A 645 -11.71 -1.51 -0.38
N PRO A 646 -11.67 -2.69 -1.05
CA PRO A 646 -12.85 -3.53 -1.24
C PRO A 646 -13.28 -4.28 0.03
N VAL A 647 -12.45 -4.25 1.08
CA VAL A 647 -12.64 -5.00 2.33
C VAL A 647 -12.97 -4.10 3.52
N GLY A 648 -13.01 -2.77 3.32
CA GLY A 648 -13.30 -1.81 4.39
C GLY A 648 -12.24 -1.79 5.52
N ALA A 649 -11.02 -2.26 5.25
CA ALA A 649 -9.97 -2.33 6.25
C ALA A 649 -9.23 -0.99 6.38
N LYS A 650 -8.63 -0.71 7.53
CA LYS A 650 -7.81 0.50 7.73
C LYS A 650 -6.63 0.57 6.75
N SER A 651 -6.07 -0.58 6.34
CA SER A 651 -5.04 -0.66 5.31
C SER A 651 -5.23 -1.92 4.46
N THR A 652 -4.93 -1.80 3.17
CA THR A 652 -4.96 -2.91 2.22
C THR A 652 -3.55 -3.35 1.81
N ALA A 653 -2.53 -3.01 2.60
CA ALA A 653 -1.15 -3.35 2.28
C ALA A 653 -0.96 -4.87 2.24
N SER A 654 -0.26 -5.36 1.21
CA SER A 654 -0.01 -6.80 1.02
C SER A 654 1.35 -7.11 0.42
N GLY A 655 1.78 -8.35 0.62
CA GLY A 655 2.93 -8.97 -0.03
C GLY A 655 4.29 -8.54 0.52
N LEU A 656 5.35 -8.96 -0.16
CA LEU A 656 6.76 -8.77 0.25
C LEU A 656 7.12 -7.31 0.58
N GLY A 657 6.53 -6.35 -0.13
CA GLY A 657 6.76 -4.92 0.06
C GLY A 657 5.67 -4.17 0.82
N GLN A 658 4.66 -4.86 1.38
CA GLN A 658 3.50 -4.26 2.04
C GLN A 658 2.86 -3.13 1.22
N LEU A 659 2.63 -3.37 -0.07
CA LEU A 659 2.09 -2.35 -0.96
C LEU A 659 0.56 -2.27 -0.83
N LEU A 660 0.03 -1.05 -0.71
CA LEU A 660 -1.41 -0.77 -0.83
C LEU A 660 -1.94 -1.24 -2.19
N LEU A 661 -3.24 -1.53 -2.30
CA LEU A 661 -3.83 -2.04 -3.55
C LEU A 661 -3.63 -1.06 -4.72
N SER A 662 -3.65 0.25 -4.47
CA SER A 662 -3.35 1.25 -5.50
C SER A 662 -1.91 1.17 -6.03
N ASN A 663 -0.97 0.73 -5.20
CA ASN A 663 0.42 0.51 -5.59
C ASN A 663 0.58 -0.88 -6.23
N VAL A 664 -0.15 -1.90 -5.76
CA VAL A 664 -0.26 -3.20 -6.44
C VAL A 664 -0.73 -3.01 -7.88
N ASP A 665 -1.84 -2.29 -8.08
CA ASP A 665 -2.39 -1.96 -9.41
C ASP A 665 -1.38 -1.25 -10.33
N LYS A 666 -0.48 -0.44 -9.74
CA LYS A 666 0.51 0.36 -10.48
C LYS A 666 1.81 -0.40 -10.78
N TYR A 667 2.30 -1.21 -9.84
CA TYR A 667 3.67 -1.73 -9.88
C TYR A 667 3.76 -3.23 -10.11
N TYR A 668 2.73 -4.01 -9.75
CA TYR A 668 2.74 -5.45 -9.99
C TYR A 668 2.52 -5.70 -11.48
N PRO A 669 3.29 -6.60 -12.13
CA PRO A 669 3.15 -6.89 -13.55
C PRO A 669 1.71 -7.22 -13.97
N SER A 670 0.99 -8.00 -13.16
CA SER A 670 -0.38 -8.44 -13.39
C SER A 670 -1.40 -7.77 -12.46
N GLY A 671 -1.01 -6.65 -11.82
CA GLY A 671 -1.83 -5.97 -10.82
C GLY A 671 -2.24 -6.91 -9.67
N ARG A 672 -3.52 -6.88 -9.29
CA ARG A 672 -4.05 -7.66 -8.15
C ARG A 672 -3.94 -9.18 -8.33
N LYS A 673 -3.83 -9.68 -9.56
CA LYS A 673 -3.63 -11.12 -9.81
C LYS A 673 -2.27 -11.60 -9.28
N GLY A 674 -1.27 -10.73 -9.25
CA GLY A 674 0.07 -11.02 -8.74
C GLY A 674 0.18 -11.08 -7.22
N ILE A 675 -0.90 -10.80 -6.46
CA ILE A 675 -0.89 -10.98 -5.00
C ILE A 675 -0.69 -12.46 -4.68
N GLY A 676 0.33 -12.78 -3.89
CA GLY A 676 0.73 -14.15 -3.58
C GLY A 676 1.73 -14.77 -4.56
N ASP A 677 2.08 -14.09 -5.66
CA ASP A 677 3.16 -14.50 -6.56
C ASP A 677 4.49 -13.86 -6.11
N PRO A 678 5.49 -14.65 -5.69
CA PRO A 678 6.71 -14.10 -5.09
C PRO A 678 7.48 -13.18 -6.05
N VAL A 679 7.52 -13.51 -7.34
CA VAL A 679 8.27 -12.72 -8.33
C VAL A 679 7.54 -11.43 -8.65
N GLU A 680 6.21 -11.48 -8.81
CA GLU A 680 5.43 -10.26 -9.05
C GLU A 680 5.44 -9.31 -7.85
N GLU A 681 5.33 -9.84 -6.63
CA GLU A 681 5.42 -9.05 -5.40
C GLU A 681 6.79 -8.38 -5.28
N ALA A 682 7.88 -9.11 -5.56
CA ALA A 682 9.24 -8.59 -5.54
C ALA A 682 9.46 -7.54 -6.64
N VAL A 683 8.96 -7.76 -7.86
CA VAL A 683 9.01 -6.76 -8.95
C VAL A 683 8.27 -5.49 -8.54
N GLY A 684 7.06 -5.63 -7.98
CA GLY A 684 6.27 -4.52 -7.49
C GLY A 684 6.98 -3.74 -6.39
N PHE A 685 7.54 -4.46 -5.42
CA PHE A 685 8.33 -3.91 -4.32
C PHE A 685 9.55 -3.11 -4.82
N MET A 686 10.33 -3.66 -5.75
CA MET A 686 11.48 -2.98 -6.34
C MET A 686 11.07 -1.76 -7.17
N LYS A 687 10.00 -1.87 -7.98
CA LYS A 687 9.48 -0.75 -8.77
C LYS A 687 8.95 0.38 -7.89
N TYR A 688 8.30 0.04 -6.78
CA TYR A 688 7.89 1.03 -5.78
C TYR A 688 9.10 1.74 -5.19
N ILE A 689 10.14 1.01 -4.77
CA ILE A 689 11.38 1.61 -4.28
C ILE A 689 12.03 2.50 -5.33
N ALA A 690 12.12 2.04 -6.58
CA ALA A 690 12.69 2.82 -7.67
C ALA A 690 11.89 4.10 -7.97
N ASP A 691 10.56 4.04 -7.96
CA ASP A 691 9.71 5.19 -8.24
C ASP A 691 9.67 6.19 -7.09
N ARG A 692 9.67 5.71 -5.84
CA ARG A 692 9.60 6.57 -4.66
C ARG A 692 10.97 7.08 -4.26
N TYR A 693 11.97 6.20 -4.17
CA TYR A 693 13.28 6.48 -3.58
C TYR A 693 14.42 6.51 -4.60
N GLY A 694 14.19 5.97 -5.81
CA GLY A 694 15.20 5.85 -6.85
C GLY A 694 16.07 4.62 -6.70
N ASN A 695 16.51 4.29 -5.48
CA ASN A 695 17.29 3.10 -5.18
C ASN A 695 17.09 2.62 -3.71
N PRO A 696 17.54 1.40 -3.37
CA PRO A 696 17.40 0.85 -2.03
C PRO A 696 18.17 1.60 -0.95
N ASP A 697 19.32 2.21 -1.28
CA ASP A 697 20.16 2.91 -0.31
C ASP A 697 19.44 4.16 0.23
N VAL A 698 18.85 4.94 -0.67
CA VAL A 698 18.01 6.09 -0.32
C VAL A 698 16.79 5.61 0.46
N ALA A 699 16.11 4.56 0.00
CA ALA A 699 14.94 3.99 0.69
C ALA A 699 15.26 3.62 2.13
N ARG A 700 16.39 2.94 2.37
CA ARG A 700 16.84 2.55 3.71
C ARG A 700 17.24 3.73 4.58
N SER A 701 17.93 4.72 4.01
CA SER A 701 18.39 5.90 4.75
C SER A 701 17.23 6.65 5.41
N VAL A 702 16.05 6.61 4.78
CA VAL A 702 14.81 7.23 5.24
C VAL A 702 13.77 6.24 5.74
N TYR A 703 14.08 4.94 5.82
CA TYR A 703 13.16 3.93 6.33
C TYR A 703 12.76 4.23 7.78
N GLY A 704 11.46 4.18 8.09
CA GLY A 704 10.93 4.56 9.40
C GLY A 704 11.06 6.05 9.75
N LYS A 705 11.44 6.90 8.78
CA LYS A 705 11.62 8.34 8.95
C LYS A 705 10.68 9.10 8.02
N THR A 706 10.16 10.22 8.51
CA THR A 706 9.50 11.24 7.70
C THR A 706 10.48 12.35 7.37
N GLY A 707 10.35 12.98 6.21
CA GLY A 707 11.22 14.09 5.84
C GLY A 707 11.57 14.11 4.36
N SER A 708 12.39 15.09 3.98
CA SER A 708 12.89 15.18 2.62
C SER A 708 14.12 14.30 2.41
N TYR A 709 14.23 13.70 1.24
CA TYR A 709 15.39 12.98 0.77
C TYR A 709 15.71 13.39 -0.66
N VAL A 710 16.90 13.03 -1.15
CA VAL A 710 17.29 13.31 -2.53
C VAL A 710 17.10 12.05 -3.35
N HIS A 711 16.11 12.06 -4.23
CA HIS A 711 15.94 11.03 -5.23
C HIS A 711 16.93 11.26 -6.38
N PRO A 712 17.69 10.24 -6.82
CA PRO A 712 18.71 10.38 -7.86
C PRO A 712 18.24 11.01 -9.18
N LYS A 713 17.00 10.74 -9.61
CA LYS A 713 16.41 11.24 -10.86
C LYS A 713 15.43 12.39 -10.66
N LYS A 714 14.72 12.43 -9.53
CA LYS A 714 13.63 13.39 -9.26
C LYS A 714 14.06 14.57 -8.37
N GLY A 715 15.33 14.60 -7.95
CA GLY A 715 15.84 15.62 -7.05
C GLY A 715 15.25 15.47 -5.65
N LYS A 716 15.10 16.58 -4.92
CA LYS A 716 14.51 16.55 -3.57
C LYS A 716 13.08 16.03 -3.64
N GLN A 717 12.78 15.02 -2.85
CA GLN A 717 11.46 14.41 -2.71
C GLN A 717 11.08 14.40 -1.23
N TYR A 718 9.79 14.32 -0.95
CA TYR A 718 9.28 14.23 0.41
C TYR A 718 8.58 12.90 0.68
N LYS A 719 8.77 12.41 1.90
CA LYS A 719 8.12 11.23 2.44
C LYS A 719 7.40 11.60 3.73
N GLY A 720 6.08 11.66 3.66
CA GLY A 720 5.23 11.99 4.80
C GLY A 720 4.69 10.82 5.60
N PHE A 721 5.12 9.59 5.30
CA PHE A 721 4.75 8.40 6.06
C PHE A 721 6.01 7.66 6.53
N LYS A 722 5.90 6.95 7.65
CA LYS A 722 6.92 6.00 8.10
C LYS A 722 6.52 4.61 7.65
N GLU A 723 7.43 3.84 7.06
CA GLU A 723 7.28 2.39 6.90
C GLU A 723 7.92 1.65 8.06
N GLY A 724 7.70 0.33 8.07
CA GLY A 724 7.84 -0.47 9.27
C GLY A 724 6.67 -0.14 10.19
N TYR A 725 5.62 -0.96 10.07
CA TYR A 725 4.50 -0.93 11.00
C TYR A 725 4.97 -1.40 12.38
#